data_AF-A0A9P6JAX1-F1
#
_entry.id   AF-A0A9P6JAX1-F1
#
_cell.length_a   1.000
_cell.length_b   1.000
_cell.length_c   1.000
_cell.angle_alpha   90.00
_cell.angle_beta   90.00
_cell.angle_gamma   90.00
#
_symmetry.space_group_name_H-M   'P 1'
#
loop_
_entity.id
_entity.type
_entity.pdbx_description
1 polymer ?
#
loop_
_entity_poly.entity_id
_entity_poly.type
_entity_poly.pdbx_seq_one_letter_code
_entity_poly.pdbx_strand_id
1 'polypeptide(L)'
;MSTSTAAAVAAASTPAQPTGAHLGHTSLNIDSLRDLARKELVNVLDSVQGKKGLVLDPNLSGPLSLIAEFALLKDHGVEKIYHLQPGPLETDCRNLIYICRPQVNYMRYIAEHIHTHAQEARGGPYTYSLFFVPRRTALCEKVLEDEGVFGEITKGEYHLDLIPLEDDVLSLEWDSTFKELYLDQDTTSIYYAAKALMRLQGIYGLFPRILGKGDHSKALCDMMLRMRREMAVDDLDASQTLQLSQSIDSLIIIDRSVDMVTPLCTQLTYEGLIDEIFHIKNSFVEVDASLANAAAAPSGTTAGTTPTSGSGSTSVPGKKKKVPLNGGDKLFEELRDLNFAVVGGLLNKVAKRINADYEERHNAKTVPQIRQFITKMGGLAAEHQSLRLHTALAEEIMNYTMTDDFNRILEVQQNVVAGIATNKEPEYIEEMINKQAKLVPVLRLLCLYSMVNNGLKPKQYDFFRKEILETYGFEHIQTLENLRRLGMLTKQVTTKNTYSLVRTALSLIVDEVNEHAPNDISYVYSGYAPLSVRLVQCVVQQGKGKPGAAGGPGGKSTAGSSAGGGWKGFENVLRMLPGRTFDETQRVDDGQPRSSKKMNGQPKISLVFFLGGCTFTEISATRFLASQEGGMRDFVICTTQILNGNTLVDALVQKVPDLHASA
;
A
#
# COMPACT_ATOMS: atom_id res chain seq x y z
N MET A 1 32.93 -20.37 -22.33
CA MET A 1 32.49 -21.26 -21.22
C MET A 1 32.41 -20.41 -19.96
N SER A 2 31.24 -19.80 -19.72
CA SER A 2 30.89 -19.08 -18.50
C SER A 2 29.52 -19.61 -18.11
N THR A 3 29.47 -20.45 -17.09
CA THR A 3 28.27 -21.13 -16.61
C THR A 3 27.42 -20.13 -15.82
N SER A 4 26.42 -19.54 -16.48
CA SER A 4 25.29 -18.87 -15.84
C SER A 4 24.53 -19.90 -15.02
N THR A 5 24.62 -19.82 -13.70
CA THR A 5 23.85 -20.68 -12.80
C THR A 5 22.51 -20.01 -12.56
N ALA A 6 21.46 -20.55 -13.19
CA ALA A 6 20.07 -20.21 -12.88
C ALA A 6 19.81 -20.45 -11.39
N ALA A 7 19.65 -19.37 -10.63
CA ALA A 7 19.36 -19.44 -9.21
C ALA A 7 17.92 -19.94 -9.00
N ALA A 8 17.76 -21.23 -8.70
CA ALA A 8 16.56 -21.73 -8.07
C ALA A 8 16.39 -21.00 -6.72
N VAL A 9 15.33 -20.19 -6.59
CA VAL A 9 15.04 -19.50 -5.33
C VAL A 9 14.58 -20.54 -4.32
N ALA A 10 15.49 -20.91 -3.41
CA ALA A 10 15.13 -21.62 -2.20
C ALA A 10 14.35 -20.64 -1.30
N ALA A 11 13.02 -20.66 -1.41
CA ALA A 11 12.15 -20.06 -0.40
C ALA A 11 12.44 -20.75 0.94
N ALA A 12 13.16 -20.05 1.82
CA ALA A 12 13.53 -20.56 3.12
C ALA A 12 12.27 -20.89 3.93
N SER A 13 12.08 -22.19 4.16
CA SER A 13 11.13 -22.79 5.08
C SER A 13 11.32 -22.24 6.50
N THR A 14 10.56 -21.20 6.84
CA THR A 14 10.13 -20.93 8.22
C THR A 14 8.69 -21.44 8.31
N PRO A 15 8.22 -22.04 9.42
CA PRO A 15 6.81 -22.42 9.53
C PRO A 15 5.97 -21.14 9.34
N ALA A 16 5.34 -21.00 8.18
CA ALA A 16 4.48 -19.87 7.91
C ALA A 16 3.24 -20.01 8.80
N GLN A 17 2.90 -18.96 9.54
CA GLN A 17 1.52 -18.81 10.00
C GLN A 17 0.60 -18.95 8.77
N PRO A 18 -0.58 -19.58 8.89
CA PRO A 18 -1.52 -19.64 7.79
C PRO A 18 -1.75 -18.22 7.27
N THR A 19 -1.56 -18.03 5.96
CA THR A 19 -1.77 -16.72 5.32
C THR A 19 -3.22 -16.30 5.61
N GLY A 20 -3.45 -15.03 5.94
CA GLY A 20 -4.79 -14.46 6.13
C GLY A 20 -5.62 -14.92 7.33
N ALA A 21 -5.03 -15.55 8.35
CA ALA A 21 -5.75 -15.77 9.63
C ALA A 21 -6.19 -14.46 10.32
N HIS A 22 -5.63 -13.34 9.89
CA HIS A 22 -5.97 -11.99 10.36
C HIS A 22 -7.15 -11.35 9.62
N LEU A 23 -7.78 -12.06 8.68
CA LEU A 23 -8.92 -11.56 7.91
C LEU A 23 -10.25 -12.13 8.45
N GLY A 24 -11.35 -11.46 8.15
CA GLY A 24 -12.72 -11.85 8.49
C GLY A 24 -13.25 -11.32 9.83
N HIS A 25 -12.58 -10.36 10.47
CA HIS A 25 -12.99 -9.84 11.80
C HIS A 25 -13.82 -8.55 11.75
N THR A 26 -14.11 -8.02 10.56
CA THR A 26 -14.91 -6.78 10.36
C THR A 26 -16.34 -7.06 9.87
N SER A 27 -17.15 -6.00 9.83
CA SER A 27 -18.56 -6.06 9.41
C SER A 27 -18.76 -6.36 7.91
N LEU A 28 -17.76 -6.07 7.08
CA LEU A 28 -17.70 -6.47 5.67
C LEU A 28 -16.70 -7.61 5.51
N ASN A 29 -17.16 -8.83 5.24
CA ASN A 29 -16.29 -10.00 5.09
C ASN A 29 -15.49 -9.96 3.77
N ILE A 30 -14.41 -9.20 3.73
CA ILE A 30 -13.55 -9.08 2.55
C ILE A 30 -12.64 -10.30 2.30
N ASP A 31 -12.52 -11.24 3.25
CA ASP A 31 -11.77 -12.49 3.07
C ASP A 31 -12.37 -13.35 1.93
N SER A 32 -13.67 -13.18 1.63
CA SER A 32 -14.30 -13.84 0.48
C SER A 32 -13.62 -13.49 -0.87
N LEU A 33 -12.98 -12.33 -0.97
CA LEU A 33 -12.22 -11.92 -2.17
C LEU A 33 -10.95 -12.76 -2.31
N ARG A 34 -10.27 -13.01 -1.19
CA ARG A 34 -9.09 -13.86 -1.14
C ARG A 34 -9.45 -15.30 -1.45
N ASP A 35 -10.56 -15.82 -0.91
CA ASP A 35 -11.06 -17.14 -1.25
C ASP A 35 -11.40 -17.29 -2.74
N LEU A 36 -12.02 -16.27 -3.33
CA LEU A 36 -12.33 -16.26 -4.76
C LEU A 36 -11.06 -16.28 -5.62
N ALA A 37 -10.08 -15.43 -5.30
CA ALA A 37 -8.79 -15.42 -5.98
C ALA A 37 -8.04 -16.74 -5.81
N ARG A 38 -8.02 -17.30 -4.58
CA ARG A 38 -7.41 -18.61 -4.28
C ARG A 38 -8.07 -19.73 -5.10
N LYS A 39 -9.39 -19.74 -5.19
CA LYS A 39 -10.14 -20.72 -5.99
C LYS A 39 -9.85 -20.58 -7.49
N GLU A 40 -9.80 -19.36 -8.01
CA GLU A 40 -9.42 -19.14 -9.41
C GLU A 40 -7.99 -19.58 -9.70
N LEU A 41 -7.04 -19.33 -8.80
CA LEU A 41 -5.66 -19.80 -8.92
C LEU A 41 -5.60 -21.33 -8.97
N VAL A 42 -6.35 -22.01 -8.11
CA VAL A 42 -6.45 -23.48 -8.14
C VAL A 42 -6.99 -23.97 -9.49
N ASN A 43 -8.03 -23.33 -10.03
CA ASN A 43 -8.56 -23.69 -11.36
C ASN A 43 -7.51 -23.50 -12.47
N VAL A 44 -6.70 -22.44 -12.39
CA VAL A 44 -5.57 -22.19 -13.30
C VAL A 44 -4.53 -23.29 -13.21
N LEU A 45 -4.19 -23.73 -12.01
CA LEU A 45 -3.22 -24.81 -11.82
C LEU A 45 -3.78 -26.16 -12.30
N ASP A 46 -5.05 -26.44 -12.03
CA ASP A 46 -5.71 -27.70 -12.37
C ASP A 46 -6.08 -27.81 -13.86
N SER A 47 -6.06 -26.71 -14.61
CA SER A 47 -6.21 -26.74 -16.07
C SER A 47 -5.08 -27.49 -16.77
N VAL A 48 -3.95 -27.70 -16.08
CA VAL A 48 -2.79 -28.46 -16.58
C VAL A 48 -2.58 -29.67 -15.67
N GLN A 49 -2.74 -30.88 -16.21
CA GLN A 49 -2.59 -32.10 -15.43
C GLN A 49 -1.11 -32.48 -15.20
N GLY A 50 -0.84 -33.11 -14.05
CA GLY A 50 0.48 -33.63 -13.73
C GLY A 50 1.45 -32.58 -13.16
N LYS A 51 2.75 -32.93 -13.16
CA LYS A 51 3.83 -32.08 -12.64
C LYS A 51 4.03 -30.87 -13.52
N LYS A 52 4.22 -29.69 -12.93
CA LYS A 52 4.38 -28.43 -13.66
C LYS A 52 5.37 -27.48 -13.00
N GLY A 53 6.00 -26.65 -13.83
CA GLY A 53 6.77 -25.48 -13.42
C GLY A 53 5.91 -24.23 -13.52
N LEU A 54 5.98 -23.37 -12.51
CA LEU A 54 5.25 -22.11 -12.48
C LEU A 54 6.23 -20.96 -12.74
N VAL A 55 6.01 -20.17 -13.77
CA VAL A 55 6.85 -19.03 -14.15
C VAL A 55 6.07 -17.75 -13.87
N LEU A 56 6.52 -16.94 -12.92
CA LEU A 56 5.79 -15.79 -12.40
C LEU A 56 6.43 -14.46 -12.81
N ASP A 57 5.61 -13.45 -13.12
CA ASP A 57 6.05 -12.05 -13.05
C ASP A 57 6.67 -11.80 -11.66
N PRO A 58 7.92 -11.30 -11.57
CA PRO A 58 8.60 -11.05 -10.30
C PRO A 58 7.81 -10.19 -9.32
N ASN A 59 6.97 -9.28 -9.81
CA ASN A 59 6.15 -8.40 -8.99
C ASN A 59 4.80 -9.00 -8.59
N LEU A 60 4.38 -10.13 -9.18
CA LEU A 60 3.20 -10.87 -8.75
C LEU A 60 3.50 -11.90 -7.66
N SER A 61 4.77 -12.33 -7.51
CA SER A 61 5.16 -13.31 -6.48
C SER A 61 4.75 -12.88 -5.06
N GLY A 62 4.95 -11.61 -4.73
CA GLY A 62 4.55 -11.05 -3.43
C GLY A 62 3.02 -11.02 -3.23
N PRO A 63 2.26 -10.35 -4.12
CA PRO A 63 0.80 -10.35 -4.10
C PRO A 63 0.18 -11.77 -4.05
N LEU A 64 0.71 -12.71 -4.83
CA LEU A 64 0.26 -14.11 -4.81
C LEU A 64 0.49 -14.80 -3.47
N SER A 65 1.57 -14.45 -2.76
CA SER A 65 1.88 -15.02 -1.44
C SER A 65 0.87 -14.63 -0.36
N LEU A 66 0.11 -13.54 -0.56
CA LEU A 66 -1.01 -13.15 0.30
C LEU A 66 -2.25 -14.03 0.05
N ILE A 67 -2.37 -14.61 -1.14
CA ILE A 67 -3.50 -15.43 -1.54
C ILE A 67 -3.25 -16.92 -1.25
N ALA A 68 -2.06 -17.44 -1.56
CA ALA A 68 -1.75 -18.87 -1.54
C ALA A 68 -0.35 -19.18 -1.00
N GLU A 69 -0.25 -20.17 -0.11
CA GLU A 69 1.04 -20.72 0.32
C GLU A 69 1.65 -21.65 -0.74
N PHE A 70 2.97 -21.82 -0.71
CA PHE A 70 3.66 -22.80 -1.54
C PHE A 70 3.13 -24.23 -1.35
N ALA A 71 2.68 -24.58 -0.14
CA ALA A 71 2.07 -25.89 0.13
C ALA A 71 0.84 -26.14 -0.76
N LEU A 72 -0.05 -25.15 -0.90
CA LEU A 72 -1.21 -25.23 -1.79
C LEU A 72 -0.75 -25.42 -3.25
N LEU A 73 0.23 -24.64 -3.71
CA LEU A 73 0.75 -24.77 -5.08
C LEU A 73 1.28 -26.18 -5.36
N LYS A 74 2.01 -26.75 -4.38
CA LYS A 74 2.57 -28.09 -4.46
C LYS A 74 1.50 -29.18 -4.49
N ASP A 75 0.43 -29.03 -3.70
CA ASP A 75 -0.71 -29.95 -3.70
C ASP A 75 -1.40 -30.00 -5.08
N HIS A 76 -1.33 -28.90 -5.83
CA HIS A 76 -1.80 -28.79 -7.20
C HIS A 76 -0.70 -29.02 -8.27
N GLY A 77 0.37 -29.75 -7.91
CA GLY A 77 1.34 -30.30 -8.86
C GLY A 77 2.50 -29.36 -9.26
N VAL A 78 2.63 -28.20 -8.63
CA VAL A 78 3.78 -27.29 -8.85
C VAL A 78 5.04 -27.85 -8.19
N GLU A 79 6.06 -28.16 -8.98
CA GLU A 79 7.35 -28.67 -8.48
C GLU A 79 8.38 -27.56 -8.27
N LYS A 80 8.37 -26.57 -9.16
CA LYS A 80 9.35 -25.48 -9.19
C LYS A 80 8.66 -24.16 -9.55
N ILE A 81 9.15 -23.08 -8.93
CA ILE A 81 8.75 -21.72 -9.24
C ILE A 81 9.95 -20.98 -9.82
N TYR A 82 9.70 -20.30 -10.93
CA TYR A 82 10.66 -19.48 -11.66
C TYR A 82 10.14 -18.05 -11.73
N HIS A 83 11.06 -17.11 -11.88
CA HIS A 83 10.73 -15.72 -12.21
C HIS A 83 10.90 -15.50 -13.70
N LEU A 84 9.94 -14.79 -14.29
CA LEU A 84 9.98 -14.39 -15.69
C LEU A 84 11.05 -13.31 -15.88
N GLN A 85 12.03 -13.63 -16.71
CA GLN A 85 13.21 -12.81 -16.98
C GLN A 85 13.69 -13.03 -18.42
N PRO A 86 14.45 -12.08 -19.01
CA PRO A 86 15.05 -12.28 -20.33
C PRO A 86 16.06 -13.44 -20.33
N GLY A 87 16.29 -14.02 -21.51
CA GLY A 87 17.20 -15.14 -21.70
C GLY A 87 16.52 -16.51 -21.55
N PRO A 88 17.27 -17.60 -21.79
CA PRO A 88 16.73 -18.95 -21.78
C PRO A 88 16.29 -19.40 -20.38
N LEU A 89 15.25 -20.23 -20.32
CA LEU A 89 14.74 -20.83 -19.08
C LEU A 89 15.19 -22.30 -18.98
N GLU A 90 16.17 -22.59 -18.14
CA GLU A 90 16.58 -23.98 -17.91
C GLU A 90 15.62 -24.68 -16.93
N THR A 91 14.90 -25.70 -17.41
CA THR A 91 13.96 -26.47 -16.58
C THR A 91 13.75 -27.91 -17.06
N ASP A 92 13.58 -28.82 -16.10
CA ASP A 92 13.13 -30.19 -16.29
C ASP A 92 11.60 -30.33 -16.29
N CYS A 93 10.87 -29.27 -15.92
CA CYS A 93 9.41 -29.26 -15.93
C CYS A 93 8.89 -29.15 -17.37
N ARG A 94 8.22 -30.20 -17.86
CA ARG A 94 7.68 -30.24 -19.23
C ARG A 94 6.38 -29.48 -19.41
N ASN A 95 5.61 -29.30 -18.34
CA ASN A 95 4.43 -28.45 -18.35
C ASN A 95 4.78 -27.12 -17.67
N LEU A 96 4.65 -26.01 -18.39
CA LEU A 96 4.95 -24.68 -17.87
C LEU A 96 3.69 -23.82 -17.86
N ILE A 97 3.41 -23.23 -16.70
CA ILE A 97 2.37 -22.21 -16.51
C ILE A 97 3.05 -20.86 -16.28
N TYR A 98 2.85 -19.94 -17.19
CA TYR A 98 3.21 -18.53 -17.03
C TYR A 98 2.04 -17.78 -16.39
N ILE A 99 2.30 -17.03 -15.32
CA ILE A 99 1.34 -16.09 -14.74
C ILE A 99 2.00 -14.71 -14.70
N CYS A 100 1.54 -13.78 -15.53
CA CYS A 100 2.15 -12.47 -15.63
C CYS A 100 1.15 -11.37 -15.95
N ARG A 101 1.54 -10.12 -15.64
CA ARG A 101 0.82 -8.94 -16.11
C ARG A 101 0.96 -8.80 -17.64
N PRO A 102 0.00 -8.18 -18.34
CA PRO A 102 0.01 -8.07 -19.80
C PRO A 102 1.01 -7.00 -20.28
N GLN A 103 2.31 -7.31 -20.20
CA GLN A 103 3.39 -6.44 -20.68
C GLN A 103 4.08 -7.03 -21.92
N VAL A 104 4.45 -6.17 -22.86
CA VAL A 104 5.05 -6.55 -24.16
C VAL A 104 6.39 -7.27 -23.99
N ASN A 105 7.24 -6.79 -23.08
CA ASN A 105 8.52 -7.42 -22.75
C ASN A 105 8.35 -8.87 -22.27
N TYR A 106 7.36 -9.14 -21.43
CA TYR A 106 7.08 -10.49 -20.95
C TYR A 106 6.67 -11.43 -22.08
N MET A 107 5.92 -10.96 -23.07
CA MET A 107 5.58 -11.80 -24.23
C MET A 107 6.82 -12.20 -25.03
N ARG A 108 7.79 -11.27 -25.17
CA ARG A 108 9.08 -11.55 -25.82
C ARG A 108 9.92 -12.56 -25.03
N TYR A 109 9.96 -12.44 -23.70
CA TYR A 109 10.69 -13.39 -22.86
C TYR A 109 10.07 -14.79 -22.95
N ILE A 110 8.74 -14.88 -22.93
CA ILE A 110 8.02 -16.16 -23.10
C ILE A 110 8.33 -16.76 -24.48
N ALA A 111 8.31 -15.96 -25.54
CA ALA A 111 8.67 -16.42 -26.88
C ALA A 111 10.10 -16.95 -26.94
N GLU A 112 11.07 -16.24 -26.34
CA GLU A 112 12.46 -16.67 -26.25
C GLU A 112 12.61 -18.02 -25.52
N HIS A 113 11.86 -18.23 -24.43
CA HIS A 113 11.84 -19.52 -23.71
C HIS A 113 11.33 -20.64 -24.62
N ILE A 114 10.22 -20.42 -25.32
CA ILE A 114 9.62 -21.41 -26.23
C ILE A 114 10.58 -21.79 -27.36
N HIS A 115 11.16 -20.78 -28.02
CA HIS A 115 12.12 -20.99 -29.11
C HIS A 115 13.36 -21.76 -28.66
N THR A 116 13.89 -21.44 -27.47
CA THR A 116 15.04 -22.15 -26.89
C THR A 116 14.70 -23.62 -26.64
N HIS A 117 13.59 -23.88 -25.96
CA HIS A 117 13.14 -25.25 -25.67
C HIS A 117 12.87 -26.07 -26.95
N ALA A 118 12.37 -25.45 -28.01
CA ALA A 118 12.14 -26.10 -29.30
C ALA A 118 13.44 -26.60 -29.94
N GLN A 119 14.55 -25.89 -29.72
CA GLN A 119 15.89 -26.31 -30.18
C GLN A 119 16.50 -27.41 -29.30
N GLU A 120 16.15 -27.45 -28.01
CA GLU A 120 16.74 -28.33 -27.00
C GLU A 120 15.97 -29.64 -26.75
N ALA A 121 14.89 -29.91 -27.49
CA ALA A 121 13.86 -30.94 -27.22
C ALA A 121 14.31 -32.43 -27.28
N ARG A 122 15.51 -32.77 -26.81
CA ARG A 122 16.01 -34.14 -26.61
C ARG A 122 15.25 -34.90 -25.50
N GLY A 123 14.46 -34.22 -24.67
CA GLY A 123 13.77 -34.80 -23.50
C GLY A 123 12.24 -34.84 -23.57
N GLY A 124 11.65 -34.64 -24.75
CA GLY A 124 10.19 -34.65 -24.98
C GLY A 124 9.57 -33.26 -25.16
N PRO A 125 8.32 -33.18 -25.65
CA PRO A 125 7.66 -31.90 -25.94
C PRO A 125 7.31 -31.16 -24.65
N TYR A 126 7.45 -29.83 -24.70
CA TYR A 126 6.92 -28.94 -23.67
C TYR A 126 5.45 -28.61 -23.95
N THR A 127 4.70 -28.31 -22.90
CA THR A 127 3.38 -27.67 -22.99
C THR A 127 3.41 -26.34 -22.26
N TYR A 128 2.78 -25.33 -22.86
CA TYR A 128 2.81 -23.97 -22.36
C TYR A 128 1.39 -23.46 -22.14
N SER A 129 1.16 -22.88 -20.96
CA SER A 129 -0.04 -22.11 -20.65
C SER A 129 0.33 -20.74 -20.12
N LEU A 130 -0.37 -19.68 -20.53
CA LEU A 130 -0.17 -18.31 -20.09
C LEU A 130 -1.48 -17.75 -19.55
N PHE A 131 -1.46 -17.35 -18.29
CA PHE A 131 -2.56 -16.70 -17.62
C PHE A 131 -2.21 -15.24 -17.33
N PHE A 132 -2.94 -14.34 -17.98
CA PHE A 132 -2.75 -12.91 -17.81
C PHE A 132 -3.43 -12.41 -16.53
N VAL A 133 -2.75 -11.52 -15.81
CA VAL A 133 -3.27 -10.88 -14.60
C VAL A 133 -3.45 -9.37 -14.79
N PRO A 134 -4.66 -8.80 -14.58
CA PRO A 134 -5.92 -9.50 -14.36
C PRO A 134 -6.58 -9.99 -15.66
N ARG A 135 -6.10 -9.54 -16.84
CA ARG A 135 -6.73 -9.81 -18.14
C ARG A 135 -5.77 -9.83 -19.31
N ARG A 136 -6.17 -10.46 -20.40
CA ARG A 136 -5.43 -10.48 -21.67
C ARG A 136 -5.62 -9.19 -22.45
N THR A 137 -4.61 -8.81 -23.23
CA THR A 137 -4.65 -7.64 -24.10
C THR A 137 -4.36 -8.02 -25.54
N ALA A 138 -5.05 -7.38 -26.48
CA ALA A 138 -4.83 -7.60 -27.91
C ALA A 138 -3.37 -7.31 -28.32
N LEU A 139 -2.73 -6.34 -27.65
CA LEU A 139 -1.32 -6.02 -27.87
C LEU A 139 -0.40 -7.21 -27.51
N CYS A 140 -0.62 -7.85 -26.36
CA CYS A 140 0.18 -9.03 -25.98
C CYS A 140 -0.07 -10.22 -26.90
N GLU A 141 -1.33 -10.46 -27.28
CA GLU A 141 -1.68 -11.48 -28.27
C GLU A 141 -0.99 -11.24 -29.62
N LYS A 142 -0.95 -9.98 -30.08
CA LYS A 142 -0.25 -9.61 -31.32
C LYS A 142 1.25 -9.86 -31.24
N VAL A 143 1.89 -9.54 -30.12
CA VAL A 143 3.33 -9.82 -29.93
C VAL A 143 3.60 -11.32 -30.00
N LEU A 144 2.78 -12.16 -29.35
CA LEU A 144 2.94 -13.61 -29.45
C LEU A 144 2.74 -14.13 -30.88
N GLU A 145 1.86 -13.50 -31.66
CA GLU A 145 1.65 -13.83 -33.09
C GLU A 145 2.88 -13.45 -33.92
N ASP A 146 3.40 -12.24 -33.72
CA ASP A 146 4.56 -11.72 -34.46
C ASP A 146 5.84 -12.51 -34.12
N GLU A 147 5.97 -13.00 -32.89
CA GLU A 147 7.07 -13.88 -32.45
C GLU A 147 6.87 -15.36 -32.89
N GLY A 148 5.75 -15.69 -33.54
CA GLY A 148 5.45 -17.01 -34.10
C GLY A 148 4.98 -18.07 -33.10
N VAL A 149 4.84 -17.73 -31.82
CA VAL A 149 4.53 -18.69 -30.73
C VAL A 149 3.05 -18.70 -30.32
N PHE A 150 2.21 -17.86 -30.92
CA PHE A 150 0.80 -17.71 -30.53
C PHE A 150 0.02 -19.04 -30.54
N GLY A 151 0.27 -19.91 -31.52
CA GLY A 151 -0.38 -21.22 -31.63
C GLY A 151 0.16 -22.28 -30.67
N GLU A 152 1.33 -22.06 -30.08
CA GLU A 152 2.04 -23.04 -29.23
C GLU A 152 1.69 -22.89 -27.74
N ILE A 153 1.09 -21.76 -27.36
CA ILE A 153 0.76 -21.45 -25.97
C ILE A 153 -0.75 -21.35 -25.74
N THR A 154 -1.25 -22.08 -24.76
CA THR A 154 -2.65 -21.94 -24.29
C THR A 154 -2.76 -20.65 -23.50
N LYS A 155 -3.81 -19.85 -23.72
CA LYS A 155 -3.96 -18.51 -23.12
C LYS A 155 -5.23 -18.45 -22.28
N GLY A 156 -5.13 -17.88 -21.09
CA GLY A 156 -6.24 -17.67 -20.16
C GLY A 156 -6.07 -16.38 -19.37
N GLU A 157 -6.99 -16.13 -18.44
CA GLU A 157 -6.99 -14.98 -17.54
C GLU A 157 -7.07 -15.49 -16.10
N TYR A 158 -6.39 -14.79 -15.19
CA TYR A 158 -6.50 -14.99 -13.74
C TYR A 158 -6.85 -13.64 -13.11
N HIS A 159 -8.07 -13.50 -12.60
CA HIS A 159 -8.63 -12.22 -12.16
C HIS A 159 -8.22 -11.89 -10.72
N LEU A 160 -6.92 -11.73 -10.50
CA LEU A 160 -6.39 -11.19 -9.27
C LEU A 160 -6.53 -9.66 -9.29
N ASP A 161 -7.67 -9.19 -8.79
CA ASP A 161 -8.03 -7.77 -8.73
C ASP A 161 -7.61 -7.14 -7.38
N LEU A 162 -8.56 -6.86 -6.48
CA LEU A 162 -8.30 -6.30 -5.16
C LEU A 162 -7.89 -7.40 -4.17
N ILE A 163 -6.71 -7.25 -3.59
CA ILE A 163 -6.10 -8.16 -2.64
C ILE A 163 -6.28 -7.61 -1.22
N PRO A 164 -6.90 -8.38 -0.30
CA PRO A 164 -6.95 -8.02 1.12
C PRO A 164 -5.54 -8.01 1.73
N LEU A 165 -5.07 -6.83 2.13
CA LEU A 165 -3.84 -6.66 2.90
C LEU A 165 -4.15 -6.74 4.41
N GLU A 166 -5.25 -6.12 4.80
CA GLU A 166 -5.83 -6.08 6.14
C GLU A 166 -7.34 -6.22 6.04
N ASP A 167 -8.00 -6.39 7.19
CA ASP A 167 -9.46 -6.50 7.31
C ASP A 167 -10.26 -5.25 6.87
N ASP A 168 -9.54 -4.16 6.67
CA ASP A 168 -10.03 -2.86 6.23
C ASP A 168 -9.21 -2.26 5.07
N VAL A 169 -8.29 -3.02 4.46
CA VAL A 169 -7.43 -2.53 3.37
C VAL A 169 -7.35 -3.51 2.20
N LEU A 170 -7.74 -3.03 1.02
CA LEU A 170 -7.68 -3.72 -0.26
C LEU A 170 -6.73 -2.97 -1.21
N SER A 171 -5.86 -3.68 -1.92
CA SER A 171 -4.93 -3.09 -2.88
C SER A 171 -4.92 -3.86 -4.20
N LEU A 172 -4.78 -3.16 -5.34
CA LEU A 172 -4.47 -3.82 -6.62
C LEU A 172 -2.99 -4.27 -6.70
N GLU A 173 -2.14 -3.82 -5.77
CA GLU A 173 -0.70 -4.05 -5.75
C GLU A 173 -0.03 -3.77 -7.11
N TRP A 174 -0.45 -2.67 -7.76
CA TRP A 174 0.03 -2.25 -9.07
C TRP A 174 1.02 -1.08 -8.93
N ASP A 175 2.26 -1.40 -8.52
CA ASP A 175 3.33 -0.45 -8.14
C ASP A 175 3.62 0.68 -9.17
N SER A 176 3.35 0.45 -10.45
CA SER A 176 3.61 1.41 -11.53
C SER A 176 2.47 2.39 -11.79
N THR A 177 1.33 2.26 -11.08
CA THR A 177 0.11 3.03 -11.35
C THR A 177 0.37 4.52 -11.34
N PHE A 178 1.10 5.02 -10.35
CA PHE A 178 1.34 6.46 -10.23
C PHE A 178 2.05 7.02 -11.48
N LYS A 179 3.16 6.40 -11.89
CA LYS A 179 3.92 6.83 -13.07
C LYS A 179 3.10 6.68 -14.35
N GLU A 180 2.49 5.53 -14.55
CA GLU A 180 1.65 5.23 -15.73
C GLU A 180 0.55 6.28 -15.88
N LEU A 181 -0.19 6.51 -14.81
CA LEU A 181 -1.37 7.36 -14.82
C LEU A 181 -1.06 8.83 -15.02
N TYR A 182 -0.07 9.37 -14.31
CA TYR A 182 0.18 10.81 -14.26
C TYR A 182 1.31 11.27 -15.16
N LEU A 183 2.35 10.46 -15.36
CA LEU A 183 3.50 10.83 -16.20
C LEU A 183 3.35 10.31 -17.64
N ASP A 184 3.04 9.02 -17.78
CA ASP A 184 2.96 8.36 -19.09
C ASP A 184 1.58 8.55 -19.75
N GLN A 185 0.58 9.02 -18.98
CA GLN A 185 -0.81 9.20 -19.41
C GLN A 185 -1.48 7.89 -19.86
N ASP A 186 -1.02 6.77 -19.31
CA ASP A 186 -1.61 5.46 -19.47
C ASP A 186 -2.73 5.26 -18.43
N THR A 187 -3.95 5.08 -18.94
CA THR A 187 -5.16 4.94 -18.12
C THR A 187 -5.56 3.49 -17.86
N THR A 188 -4.69 2.53 -18.19
CA THR A 188 -4.93 1.08 -18.01
C THR A 188 -5.30 0.73 -16.56
N SER A 189 -4.65 1.36 -15.58
CA SER A 189 -4.96 1.17 -14.15
C SER A 189 -6.38 1.60 -13.76
N ILE A 190 -6.96 2.62 -14.41
CA ILE A 190 -8.37 3.02 -14.21
C ILE A 190 -9.29 1.88 -14.64
N TYR A 191 -8.97 1.18 -15.74
CA TYR A 191 -9.76 0.05 -16.20
C TYR A 191 -9.72 -1.12 -15.22
N TYR A 192 -8.54 -1.45 -14.68
CA TYR A 192 -8.40 -2.50 -13.67
C TYR A 192 -9.13 -2.14 -12.38
N ALA A 193 -9.00 -0.89 -11.91
CA ALA A 193 -9.76 -0.40 -10.76
C ALA A 193 -11.29 -0.47 -11.00
N ALA A 194 -11.76 -0.10 -12.19
CA ALA A 194 -13.18 -0.17 -12.55
C ALA A 194 -13.68 -1.62 -12.53
N LYS A 195 -12.94 -2.57 -13.11
CA LYS A 195 -13.28 -4.00 -13.10
C LYS A 195 -13.31 -4.57 -11.68
N ALA A 196 -12.32 -4.24 -10.85
CA ALA A 196 -12.26 -4.67 -9.47
C ALA A 196 -13.47 -4.15 -8.65
N LEU A 197 -13.81 -2.87 -8.82
CA LEU A 197 -14.98 -2.26 -8.19
C LEU A 197 -16.30 -2.85 -8.71
N MET A 198 -16.38 -3.20 -10.00
CA MET A 198 -17.54 -3.92 -10.55
C MET A 198 -17.67 -5.32 -9.95
N ARG A 199 -16.57 -6.05 -9.72
CA ARG A 199 -16.61 -7.35 -8.99
C ARG A 199 -17.08 -7.17 -7.56
N LEU A 200 -16.63 -6.12 -6.85
CA LEU A 200 -17.14 -5.80 -5.52
C LEU A 200 -18.65 -5.54 -5.54
N GLN A 201 -19.18 -4.82 -6.55
CA GLN A 201 -20.63 -4.66 -6.68
C GLN A 201 -21.36 -5.98 -6.98
N GLY A 202 -20.71 -6.92 -7.68
CA GLY A 202 -21.26 -8.26 -7.89
C GLY A 202 -21.36 -9.08 -6.59
N ILE A 203 -20.47 -8.85 -5.63
CA ILE A 203 -20.44 -9.56 -4.34
C ILE A 203 -21.35 -8.88 -3.30
N TYR A 204 -21.26 -7.55 -3.20
CA TYR A 204 -21.88 -6.78 -2.12
C TYR A 204 -23.08 -5.93 -2.56
N GLY A 205 -23.43 -5.93 -3.84
CA GLY A 205 -24.44 -5.05 -4.41
C GLY A 205 -23.90 -3.69 -4.85
N LEU A 206 -24.71 -2.97 -5.63
CA LEU A 206 -24.37 -1.67 -6.20
C LEU A 206 -24.12 -0.64 -5.10
N PHE A 207 -23.07 0.16 -5.25
CA PHE A 207 -22.80 1.26 -4.33
C PHE A 207 -23.90 2.31 -4.48
N PRO A 208 -24.70 2.59 -3.43
CA PRO A 208 -25.82 3.53 -3.54
C PRO A 208 -25.39 4.92 -4.02
N ARG A 209 -24.16 5.31 -3.67
CA ARG A 209 -23.60 6.61 -3.99
C ARG A 209 -22.11 6.50 -4.30
N ILE A 210 -21.67 7.19 -5.35
CA ILE A 210 -20.25 7.33 -5.71
C ILE A 210 -19.89 8.81 -5.68
N LEU A 211 -19.01 9.20 -4.77
CA LEU A 211 -18.47 10.54 -4.67
C LEU A 211 -17.01 10.53 -5.07
N GLY A 212 -16.50 11.64 -5.56
CA GLY A 212 -15.06 11.74 -5.74
C GLY A 212 -14.55 13.11 -6.08
N LYS A 213 -13.22 13.19 -6.03
CA LYS A 213 -12.44 14.39 -6.34
C LYS A 213 -11.23 14.00 -7.19
N GLY A 214 -11.06 14.66 -8.33
CA GLY A 214 -10.03 14.38 -9.33
C GLY A 214 -10.58 14.07 -10.73
N ASP A 215 -9.73 14.21 -11.74
CA ASP A 215 -10.11 13.91 -13.13
C ASP A 215 -10.06 12.40 -13.40
N HIS A 216 -9.05 11.71 -12.88
CA HIS A 216 -8.95 10.26 -13.02
C HIS A 216 -9.99 9.54 -12.15
N SER A 217 -10.35 10.10 -10.99
CA SER A 217 -11.45 9.56 -10.18
C SER A 217 -12.81 9.71 -10.88
N LYS A 218 -13.03 10.83 -11.60
CA LYS A 218 -14.23 10.96 -12.45
C LYS A 218 -14.22 9.96 -13.60
N ALA A 219 -13.07 9.75 -14.25
CA ALA A 219 -12.91 8.76 -15.32
C ALA A 219 -13.20 7.33 -14.81
N LEU A 220 -12.74 6.99 -13.60
CA LEU A 220 -13.06 5.72 -12.93
C LEU A 220 -14.57 5.56 -12.71
N CYS A 221 -15.23 6.58 -12.15
CA CYS A 221 -16.68 6.56 -11.97
C CYS A 221 -17.43 6.39 -13.30
N ASP A 222 -17.05 7.15 -14.34
CA ASP A 222 -17.67 7.05 -15.67
C ASP A 222 -17.48 5.66 -16.29
N MET A 223 -16.31 5.06 -16.09
CA MET A 223 -16.02 3.72 -16.57
C MET A 223 -16.86 2.65 -15.86
N MET A 224 -17.02 2.74 -14.54
CA MET A 224 -17.93 1.84 -13.81
C MET A 224 -19.37 1.96 -14.29
N LEU A 225 -19.88 3.20 -14.43
CA LEU A 225 -21.25 3.45 -14.91
C LEU A 225 -21.45 2.98 -16.36
N ARG A 226 -20.40 3.09 -17.19
CA ARG A 226 -20.40 2.55 -18.55
C ARG A 226 -20.43 1.01 -18.54
N MET A 227 -19.53 0.35 -17.82
CA MET A 227 -19.50 -1.12 -17.71
C MET A 227 -20.84 -1.68 -17.21
N ARG A 228 -21.49 -0.97 -16.28
CA ARG A 228 -22.83 -1.34 -15.82
C ARG A 228 -23.89 -1.26 -16.92
N ARG A 229 -23.88 -0.19 -17.73
CA ARG A 229 -24.81 -0.05 -18.87
C ARG A 229 -24.59 -1.12 -19.92
N GLU A 230 -23.32 -1.46 -20.21
CA GLU A 230 -22.96 -2.54 -21.14
C GLU A 230 -23.46 -3.90 -20.62
N MET A 231 -23.23 -4.21 -19.34
CA MET A 231 -23.74 -5.43 -18.71
C MET A 231 -25.28 -5.53 -18.75
N ALA A 232 -25.99 -4.40 -18.62
CA ALA A 232 -27.44 -4.39 -18.75
C ALA A 232 -27.95 -4.71 -20.16
N VAL A 233 -27.10 -4.60 -21.18
CA VAL A 233 -27.42 -4.97 -22.57
C VAL A 233 -26.96 -6.39 -22.87
N ASP A 234 -25.76 -6.76 -22.44
CA ASP A 234 -25.12 -8.04 -22.76
C ASP A 234 -25.66 -9.22 -21.93
N ASP A 235 -26.07 -8.96 -20.68
CA ASP A 235 -26.55 -9.97 -19.74
C ASP A 235 -27.69 -9.40 -18.87
N LEU A 236 -28.88 -9.38 -19.45
CA LEU A 236 -30.10 -8.86 -18.83
C LEU A 236 -30.40 -9.54 -17.48
N ASP A 237 -30.19 -10.86 -17.40
CA ASP A 237 -30.49 -11.63 -16.20
C ASP A 237 -29.53 -11.25 -15.07
N ALA A 238 -28.21 -11.21 -15.33
CA ALA A 238 -27.24 -10.77 -14.34
C ALA A 238 -27.49 -9.33 -13.90
N SER A 239 -27.81 -8.43 -14.83
CA SER A 239 -28.13 -7.03 -14.52
C SER A 239 -29.35 -6.87 -13.62
N GLN A 240 -30.42 -7.65 -13.85
CA GLN A 240 -31.63 -7.62 -13.02
C GLN A 240 -31.42 -8.15 -11.61
N THR A 241 -30.41 -9.00 -11.38
CA THR A 241 -30.08 -9.49 -10.03
C THR A 241 -29.37 -8.45 -9.17
N LEU A 242 -28.80 -7.40 -9.77
CA LEU A 242 -28.05 -6.38 -9.04
C LEU A 242 -28.97 -5.49 -8.21
N GLN A 243 -28.83 -5.61 -6.90
CA GLN A 243 -29.53 -4.78 -5.93
C GLN A 243 -28.58 -3.72 -5.36
N LEU A 244 -29.15 -2.66 -4.78
CA LEU A 244 -28.36 -1.73 -3.96
C LEU A 244 -27.76 -2.49 -2.78
N SER A 245 -26.48 -2.20 -2.52
CA SER A 245 -25.78 -2.79 -1.39
C SER A 245 -26.52 -2.52 -0.09
N GLN A 246 -26.60 -3.55 0.75
CA GLN A 246 -27.12 -3.41 2.10
C GLN A 246 -26.00 -3.12 3.09
N SER A 247 -24.75 -3.52 2.84
CA SER A 247 -23.62 -3.29 3.74
C SER A 247 -22.85 -2.00 3.43
N ILE A 248 -22.69 -1.65 2.15
CA ILE A 248 -21.89 -0.51 1.68
C ILE A 248 -22.81 0.68 1.38
N ASP A 249 -22.55 1.82 2.02
CA ASP A 249 -23.36 3.02 1.85
C ASP A 249 -22.89 3.94 0.72
N SER A 250 -21.59 3.96 0.47
CA SER A 250 -20.97 4.83 -0.53
C SER A 250 -19.55 4.40 -0.89
N LEU A 251 -19.15 4.81 -2.09
CA LEU A 251 -17.77 4.79 -2.57
C LEU A 251 -17.28 6.24 -2.67
N ILE A 252 -16.15 6.55 -2.04
CA ILE A 252 -15.49 7.87 -2.07
C ILE A 252 -14.15 7.69 -2.79
N ILE A 253 -13.98 8.29 -3.96
CA ILE A 253 -12.79 8.14 -4.81
C ILE A 253 -11.93 9.41 -4.73
N ILE A 254 -10.70 9.27 -4.23
CA ILE A 254 -9.71 10.36 -4.14
C ILE A 254 -8.59 10.08 -5.13
N ASP A 255 -8.41 10.97 -6.10
CA ASP A 255 -7.29 10.94 -7.05
C ASP A 255 -6.02 11.50 -6.41
N ARG A 256 -4.90 10.78 -6.47
CA ARG A 256 -3.63 11.17 -5.84
C ARG A 256 -3.16 12.55 -6.26
N SER A 257 -3.43 12.97 -7.51
CA SER A 257 -3.09 14.30 -8.02
C SER A 257 -3.75 15.45 -7.26
N VAL A 258 -4.81 15.18 -6.48
CA VAL A 258 -5.49 16.16 -5.63
C VAL A 258 -4.66 16.55 -4.42
N ASP A 259 -3.80 15.65 -3.95
CA ASP A 259 -2.96 15.86 -2.78
C ASP A 259 -1.59 15.21 -2.98
N MET A 260 -0.66 15.88 -3.62
CA MET A 260 0.72 15.40 -3.74
C MET A 260 1.58 15.78 -2.53
N VAL A 261 1.06 16.61 -1.62
CA VAL A 261 1.81 17.11 -0.45
C VAL A 261 1.96 16.01 0.59
N THR A 262 0.87 15.33 0.93
CA THR A 262 0.86 14.26 1.94
C THR A 262 1.94 13.18 1.71
N PRO A 263 2.05 12.53 0.53
CA PRO A 263 3.07 11.51 0.33
C PRO A 263 4.51 12.06 0.33
N LEU A 264 4.73 13.35 0.08
CA LEU A 264 6.07 13.94 0.13
C LEU A 264 6.57 14.14 1.56
N CYS A 265 5.66 14.35 2.53
CA CYS A 265 5.97 14.46 3.95
C CYS A 265 6.45 13.11 4.51
N THR A 266 7.45 13.17 5.39
CA THR A 266 7.92 12.01 6.14
C THR A 266 6.83 11.52 7.09
N GLN A 267 6.45 10.25 6.97
CA GLN A 267 5.41 9.64 7.80
C GLN A 267 5.87 9.50 9.26
N LEU A 268 5.00 9.79 10.24
CA LEU A 268 5.35 9.78 11.67
C LEU A 268 4.55 8.78 12.52
N THR A 269 3.74 7.92 11.91
CA THR A 269 3.17 6.75 12.59
C THR A 269 4.20 5.62 12.67
N TYR A 270 3.98 4.64 13.55
CA TYR A 270 4.89 3.49 13.68
C TYR A 270 5.05 2.73 12.36
N GLU A 271 3.94 2.34 11.73
CA GLU A 271 3.97 1.65 10.43
C GLU A 271 4.51 2.55 9.30
N GLY A 272 4.19 3.84 9.36
CA GLY A 272 4.71 4.84 8.42
C GLY A 272 6.24 4.97 8.46
N LEU A 273 6.84 5.00 9.66
CA LEU A 273 8.30 5.04 9.81
C LEU A 273 8.97 3.71 9.46
N ILE A 274 8.31 2.57 9.70
CA ILE A 274 8.81 1.29 9.20
C ILE A 274 8.89 1.33 7.67
N ASP A 275 7.86 1.86 7.00
CA ASP A 275 7.85 1.96 5.54
C ASP A 275 8.87 2.99 5.00
N GLU A 276 9.08 4.11 5.68
CA GLU A 276 10.11 5.10 5.29
C GLU A 276 11.54 4.56 5.38
N ILE A 277 11.82 3.69 6.36
CA ILE A 277 13.18 3.19 6.64
C ILE A 277 13.45 1.84 5.96
N PHE A 278 12.52 0.90 6.09
CA PHE A 278 12.71 -0.49 5.66
C PHE A 278 11.96 -0.85 4.38
N HIS A 279 10.99 -0.01 3.98
CA HIS A 279 10.05 -0.25 2.90
C HIS A 279 9.19 -1.51 3.09
N ILE A 280 7.89 -1.31 3.33
CA ILE A 280 6.93 -2.40 3.43
C ILE A 280 6.46 -2.76 2.02
N LYS A 281 6.54 -4.05 1.68
CA LYS A 281 6.07 -4.58 0.40
C LYS A 281 5.22 -5.83 0.61
N ASN A 282 3.98 -5.79 0.14
CA ASN A 282 3.00 -6.87 0.23
C ASN A 282 2.77 -7.35 1.69
N SER A 283 2.66 -6.42 2.66
CA SER A 283 2.56 -6.73 4.10
C SER A 283 3.76 -7.46 4.71
N PHE A 284 4.95 -7.33 4.09
CA PHE A 284 6.22 -7.82 4.64
C PHE A 284 7.27 -6.71 4.70
N VAL A 285 8.18 -6.85 5.65
CA VAL A 285 9.42 -6.07 5.74
C VAL A 285 10.63 -6.99 5.69
N GLU A 286 11.71 -6.55 5.06
CA GLU A 286 13.00 -7.25 5.09
C GLU A 286 13.93 -6.63 6.13
N VAL A 287 14.24 -7.42 7.17
CA VAL A 287 15.14 -7.01 8.26
C VAL A 287 16.32 -7.96 8.36
N ASP A 288 17.41 -7.53 9.01
CA ASP A 288 18.52 -8.43 9.29
C ASP A 288 18.08 -9.61 10.17
N ALA A 289 18.62 -10.80 9.90
CA ALA A 289 18.25 -12.00 10.65
C ALA A 289 18.56 -11.89 12.15
N SER A 290 19.51 -11.03 12.54
CA SER A 290 19.76 -10.66 13.94
C SER A 290 18.59 -9.92 14.57
N LEU A 291 17.94 -9.00 13.85
CA LEU A 291 16.75 -8.28 14.30
C LEU A 291 15.53 -9.22 14.37
N ALA A 292 15.34 -10.06 13.36
CA ALA A 292 14.21 -10.98 13.30
C ALA A 292 14.29 -12.16 14.28
N ASN A 293 15.49 -12.48 14.79
CA ASN A 293 15.72 -13.58 15.73
C ASN A 293 16.41 -13.13 17.03
N ALA A 294 16.39 -11.82 17.34
CA ALA A 294 17.19 -11.23 18.43
C ALA A 294 17.17 -12.11 19.67
N ALA A 295 18.30 -12.79 19.90
CA ALA A 295 18.46 -13.73 20.99
C ALA A 295 18.37 -12.96 22.32
N ALA A 296 17.77 -13.59 23.32
CA ALA A 296 17.61 -12.99 24.63
C ALA A 296 18.96 -12.43 25.15
N ALA A 297 18.97 -11.17 25.60
CA ALA A 297 19.92 -10.78 26.61
C ALA A 297 19.72 -11.70 27.83
N PRO A 298 20.78 -12.31 28.39
CA PRO A 298 20.61 -13.16 29.56
C PRO A 298 20.27 -12.27 30.77
N SER A 299 19.04 -12.41 31.26
CA SER A 299 18.67 -11.94 32.59
C SER A 299 19.29 -12.86 33.64
N GLY A 300 20.09 -12.29 34.53
CA GLY A 300 20.32 -12.83 35.88
C GLY A 300 21.49 -13.80 36.06
N THR A 301 22.41 -13.36 36.91
CA THR A 301 23.53 -14.08 37.53
C THR A 301 23.16 -15.40 38.22
N THR A 302 23.86 -16.49 37.87
CA THR A 302 24.33 -17.50 38.83
C THR A 302 25.61 -18.14 38.30
N ALA A 303 26.69 -18.03 39.07
CA ALA A 303 27.96 -18.68 38.80
C ALA A 303 27.85 -20.19 39.02
N GLY A 304 28.38 -20.98 38.08
CA GLY A 304 28.70 -22.39 38.30
C GLY A 304 28.39 -23.31 37.12
N THR A 305 29.46 -23.97 36.65
CA THR A 305 29.51 -25.20 35.81
C THR A 305 29.43 -25.08 34.28
N THR A 306 30.63 -25.20 33.69
CA THR A 306 31.06 -25.74 32.37
C THR A 306 30.01 -25.95 31.26
N PRO A 307 30.22 -25.39 30.05
CA PRO A 307 29.39 -25.68 28.88
C PRO A 307 29.90 -26.94 28.14
N THR A 308 29.02 -27.93 27.99
CA THR A 308 29.13 -28.97 26.97
C THR A 308 28.54 -28.47 25.65
N SER A 309 29.28 -28.73 24.57
CA SER A 309 29.07 -28.31 23.19
C SER A 309 27.70 -28.71 22.62
N GLY A 310 26.85 -27.74 22.36
CA GLY A 310 25.63 -27.87 21.54
C GLY A 310 25.71 -26.88 20.38
N SER A 311 25.61 -27.39 19.15
CA SER A 311 25.70 -26.69 17.87
C SER A 311 24.89 -25.37 17.82
N GLY A 312 25.54 -24.23 18.09
CA GLY A 312 24.99 -22.91 17.82
C GLY A 312 25.06 -22.60 16.33
N SER A 313 23.92 -22.26 15.72
CA SER A 313 23.88 -21.70 14.38
C SER A 313 24.64 -20.37 14.37
N THR A 314 25.80 -20.34 13.73
CA THR A 314 26.51 -19.11 13.40
C THR A 314 25.61 -18.26 12.50
N SER A 315 25.03 -17.19 13.05
CA SER A 315 24.34 -16.17 12.25
C SER A 315 25.39 -15.48 11.37
N VAL A 316 25.40 -15.79 10.08
CA VAL A 316 26.22 -15.08 9.10
C VAL A 316 25.72 -13.63 9.02
N PRO A 317 26.56 -12.62 9.28
CA PRO A 317 26.19 -11.21 9.13
C PRO A 317 25.68 -10.92 7.72
N GLY A 318 24.59 -10.17 7.58
CA GLY A 318 24.03 -9.73 6.29
C GLY A 318 22.95 -10.62 5.67
N LYS A 319 22.54 -11.72 6.31
CA LYS A 319 21.35 -12.48 5.86
C LYS A 319 20.08 -11.73 6.25
N LYS A 320 19.34 -11.22 5.26
CA LYS A 320 18.00 -10.64 5.45
C LYS A 320 16.93 -11.72 5.64
N LYS A 321 15.90 -11.40 6.41
CA LYS A 321 14.70 -12.23 6.64
C LYS A 321 13.45 -11.39 6.40
N LYS A 322 12.50 -11.97 5.66
CA LYS A 322 11.16 -11.41 5.49
C LYS A 322 10.33 -11.66 6.74
N VAL A 323 9.70 -10.61 7.26
CA VAL A 323 8.85 -10.65 8.44
C VAL A 323 7.48 -10.10 8.05
N PRO A 324 6.38 -10.82 8.33
CA PRO A 324 5.04 -10.30 8.08
C PRO A 324 4.75 -9.14 9.04
N LEU A 325 4.12 -8.08 8.52
CA LEU A 325 3.57 -6.97 9.28
C LEU A 325 2.10 -6.86 8.90
N ASN A 326 1.23 -7.46 9.73
CA ASN A 326 -0.21 -7.43 9.56
C ASN A 326 -0.94 -7.70 10.89
N GLY A 327 -2.28 -7.62 10.88
CA GLY A 327 -3.14 -7.86 12.04
C GLY A 327 -3.07 -9.27 12.66
N GLY A 328 -2.27 -10.18 12.10
CA GLY A 328 -1.94 -11.48 12.70
C GLY A 328 -1.07 -11.35 13.95
N ASP A 329 -0.36 -10.22 14.08
CA ASP A 329 0.34 -9.82 15.29
C ASP A 329 -0.48 -8.78 16.06
N LYS A 330 -0.99 -9.17 17.24
CA LYS A 330 -1.84 -8.31 18.08
C LYS A 330 -1.09 -7.10 18.66
N LEU A 331 0.21 -7.23 18.92
CA LEU A 331 0.98 -6.07 19.36
C LEU A 331 1.17 -5.09 18.20
N PHE A 332 1.44 -5.58 16.99
CA PHE A 332 1.53 -4.72 15.82
C PHE A 332 0.23 -3.97 15.55
N GLU A 333 -0.92 -4.64 15.66
CA GLU A 333 -2.25 -4.04 15.53
C GLU A 333 -2.46 -2.85 16.49
N GLU A 334 -1.96 -2.95 17.73
CA GLU A 334 -2.00 -1.85 18.71
C GLU A 334 -0.99 -0.72 18.42
N LEU A 335 0.11 -1.02 17.72
CA LEU A 335 1.22 -0.08 17.49
C LEU A 335 1.12 0.68 16.17
N ARG A 336 0.71 0.02 15.09
CA ARG A 336 0.91 0.46 13.69
C ARG A 336 0.41 1.87 13.41
N ASP A 337 -0.75 2.21 13.98
CA ASP A 337 -1.44 3.47 13.74
C ASP A 337 -1.03 4.58 14.72
N LEU A 338 -0.26 4.26 15.77
CA LEU A 338 0.17 5.26 16.75
C LEU A 338 1.24 6.19 16.17
N ASN A 339 1.23 7.45 16.60
CA ASN A 339 2.37 8.33 16.40
C ASN A 339 3.60 7.75 17.13
N PHE A 340 4.76 7.78 16.49
CA PHE A 340 5.96 7.14 17.03
C PHE A 340 6.38 7.66 18.41
N ALA A 341 6.07 8.92 18.73
CA ALA A 341 6.38 9.53 20.02
C ALA A 341 5.83 8.76 21.23
N VAL A 342 4.74 8.00 21.05
CA VAL A 342 4.08 7.26 22.15
C VAL A 342 4.35 5.76 22.16
N VAL A 343 4.98 5.23 21.10
CA VAL A 343 5.26 3.79 20.92
C VAL A 343 6.12 3.24 22.05
N GLY A 344 7.19 3.94 22.44
CA GLY A 344 8.09 3.50 23.51
C GLY A 344 7.38 3.31 24.86
N GLY A 345 6.41 4.18 25.17
CA GLY A 345 5.59 4.07 26.38
C GLY A 345 4.72 2.80 26.39
N LEU A 346 4.10 2.48 25.25
CA LEU A 346 3.28 1.28 25.11
C LEU A 346 4.13 0.01 25.13
N LEU A 347 5.26 -0.03 24.43
CA LEU A 347 6.19 -1.17 24.46
C LEU A 347 6.67 -1.48 25.89
N ASN A 348 7.02 -0.46 26.68
CA ASN A 348 7.41 -0.63 28.08
C ASN A 348 6.24 -1.19 28.93
N LYS A 349 5.02 -0.72 28.70
CA LYS A 349 3.82 -1.23 29.39
C LYS A 349 3.59 -2.72 29.06
N VAL A 350 3.69 -3.10 27.79
CA VAL A 350 3.56 -4.49 27.32
C VAL A 350 4.69 -5.36 27.91
N ALA A 351 5.93 -4.89 27.91
CA ALA A 351 7.07 -5.59 28.51
C ALA A 351 6.86 -5.88 30.01
N LYS A 352 6.39 -4.89 30.77
CA LYS A 352 6.06 -5.07 32.20
C LYS A 352 4.93 -6.08 32.41
N ARG A 353 3.89 -6.05 31.58
CA ARG A 353 2.78 -7.02 31.64
C ARG A 353 3.27 -8.44 31.37
N ILE A 354 4.02 -8.65 30.28
CA ILE A 354 4.55 -9.96 29.91
C ILE A 354 5.46 -10.51 31.01
N ASN A 355 6.35 -9.69 31.59
CA ASN A 355 7.21 -10.12 32.69
C ASN A 355 6.40 -10.56 33.92
N ALA A 356 5.36 -9.82 34.29
CA ALA A 356 4.46 -10.20 35.39
C ALA A 356 3.74 -11.54 35.10
N ASP A 357 3.26 -11.75 33.87
CA ASP A 357 2.63 -13.01 33.45
C ASP A 357 3.60 -14.21 33.50
N TYR A 358 4.90 -14.00 33.24
CA TYR A 358 5.93 -15.03 33.42
C TYR A 358 6.22 -15.33 34.90
N GLU A 359 6.16 -14.32 35.78
CA GLU A 359 6.34 -14.51 37.23
C GLU A 359 5.20 -15.32 37.86
N GLU A 360 3.96 -15.24 37.34
CA GLU A 360 2.83 -16.09 37.77
C GLU A 360 3.16 -17.59 37.72
N ARG A 361 4.09 -18.01 36.84
CA ARG A 361 4.63 -19.39 36.81
C ARG A 361 5.09 -19.87 38.19
N HIS A 362 5.77 -19.01 38.93
CA HIS A 362 6.37 -19.35 40.22
C HIS A 362 5.29 -19.50 41.31
N ASN A 363 4.08 -18.98 41.06
CA ASN A 363 2.93 -19.07 41.96
C ASN A 363 2.05 -20.31 41.69
N ALA A 364 2.21 -20.99 40.56
CA ALA A 364 1.45 -22.20 40.22
C ALA A 364 1.95 -23.41 41.03
N LYS A 365 1.22 -23.80 42.08
CA LYS A 365 1.61 -24.88 43.01
C LYS A 365 0.83 -26.19 42.80
N THR A 366 -0.33 -26.12 42.14
CA THR A 366 -1.20 -27.29 41.92
C THR A 366 -1.15 -27.77 40.47
N VAL A 367 -1.39 -29.07 40.24
CA VAL A 367 -1.41 -29.67 38.89
C VAL A 367 -2.39 -28.96 37.94
N PRO A 368 -3.60 -28.54 38.35
CA PRO A 368 -4.49 -27.75 37.50
C PRO A 368 -3.91 -26.38 37.11
N GLN A 369 -3.29 -25.67 38.06
CA GLN A 369 -2.64 -24.38 37.80
C GLN A 369 -1.43 -24.51 36.86
N ILE A 370 -0.64 -25.59 36.99
CA ILE A 370 0.47 -25.88 36.09
C ILE A 370 -0.04 -26.18 34.68
N ARG A 371 -1.10 -26.99 34.53
CA ARG A 371 -1.72 -27.26 33.22
C ARG A 371 -2.25 -25.99 32.57
N GLN A 372 -2.96 -25.17 33.33
CA GLN A 372 -3.48 -23.88 32.84
C GLN A 372 -2.34 -22.95 32.39
N PHE A 373 -1.24 -22.89 33.14
CA PHE A 373 -0.07 -22.11 32.77
C PHE A 373 0.63 -22.64 31.51
N ILE A 374 0.78 -23.96 31.34
CA ILE A 374 1.37 -24.57 30.13
C ILE A 374 0.55 -24.19 28.89
N THR A 375 -0.78 -24.17 28.99
CA THR A 375 -1.65 -23.70 27.89
C THR A 375 -1.45 -22.19 27.61
N LYS A 376 -1.33 -21.35 28.65
CA LYS A 376 -1.07 -19.90 28.52
C LYS A 376 0.34 -19.63 27.93
N MET A 377 1.33 -20.48 28.24
CA MET A 377 2.74 -20.30 27.87
C MET A 377 2.99 -20.22 26.35
N GLY A 378 2.25 -20.99 25.55
CA GLY A 378 2.39 -20.95 24.09
C GLY A 378 2.06 -19.56 23.52
N GLY A 379 1.00 -18.93 24.01
CA GLY A 379 0.64 -17.56 23.65
C GLY A 379 1.65 -16.53 24.14
N LEU A 380 2.11 -16.66 25.39
CA LEU A 380 3.15 -15.78 25.96
C LEU A 380 4.46 -15.81 25.14
N ALA A 381 4.88 -16.98 24.66
CA ALA A 381 6.11 -17.10 23.88
C ALA A 381 6.01 -16.35 22.55
N ALA A 382 4.87 -16.47 21.85
CA ALA A 382 4.60 -15.73 20.62
C ALA A 382 4.54 -14.22 20.87
N GLU A 383 3.87 -13.80 21.95
CA GLU A 383 3.77 -12.39 22.33
C GLU A 383 5.13 -11.80 22.74
N HIS A 384 5.96 -12.56 23.45
CA HIS A 384 7.32 -12.16 23.77
C HIS A 384 8.19 -12.05 22.50
N GLN A 385 8.00 -12.93 21.51
CA GLN A 385 8.72 -12.84 20.24
C GLN A 385 8.30 -11.59 19.46
N SER A 386 6.99 -11.31 19.40
CA SER A 386 6.45 -10.08 18.82
C SER A 386 7.02 -8.83 19.50
N LEU A 387 6.99 -8.77 20.84
CA LEU A 387 7.57 -7.66 21.60
C LEU A 387 9.05 -7.43 21.29
N ARG A 388 9.85 -8.49 21.15
CA ARG A 388 11.27 -8.38 20.77
C ARG A 388 11.43 -7.76 19.39
N LEU A 389 10.70 -8.25 18.40
CA LEU A 389 10.73 -7.70 17.04
C LEU A 389 10.40 -6.20 17.06
N HIS A 390 9.32 -5.81 17.72
CA HIS A 390 8.86 -4.43 17.71
C HIS A 390 9.74 -3.50 18.56
N THR A 391 10.39 -4.03 19.60
CA THR A 391 11.42 -3.29 20.35
C THR A 391 12.63 -3.02 19.45
N ALA A 392 13.13 -4.03 18.73
CA ALA A 392 14.26 -3.87 17.83
C ALA A 392 13.96 -2.92 16.66
N LEU A 393 12.77 -3.03 16.05
CA LEU A 393 12.32 -2.07 15.03
C LEU A 393 12.21 -0.65 15.59
N ALA A 394 11.66 -0.48 16.81
CA ALA A 394 11.56 0.83 17.43
C ALA A 394 12.93 1.43 17.78
N GLU A 395 13.91 0.63 18.17
CA GLU A 395 15.30 1.08 18.38
C GLU A 395 15.93 1.58 17.09
N GLU A 396 15.78 0.87 15.97
CA GLU A 396 16.28 1.33 14.66
C GLU A 396 15.58 2.62 14.19
N ILE A 397 14.27 2.72 14.38
CA ILE A 397 13.52 3.95 14.09
C ILE A 397 14.03 5.10 14.99
N MET A 398 14.28 4.84 16.27
CA MET A 398 14.81 5.83 17.21
C MET A 398 16.20 6.31 16.77
N ASN A 399 17.08 5.40 16.36
CA ASN A 399 18.41 5.73 15.84
C ASN A 399 18.32 6.65 14.61
N TYR A 400 17.39 6.36 13.69
CA TYR A 400 17.15 7.19 12.51
C TYR A 400 16.58 8.58 12.87
N THR A 401 15.55 8.61 13.72
CA THR A 401 14.84 9.85 14.10
C THR A 401 15.64 10.77 15.01
N MET A 402 16.70 10.27 15.66
CA MET A 402 17.65 11.07 16.45
C MET A 402 18.79 11.67 15.62
N THR A 403 18.88 11.38 14.33
CA THR A 403 19.93 11.96 13.46
C THR A 403 19.69 13.45 13.20
N ASP A 404 20.78 14.22 13.07
CA ASP A 404 20.69 15.65 12.70
C ASP A 404 20.01 15.83 11.34
N ASP A 405 20.30 14.95 10.37
CA ASP A 405 19.70 15.00 9.04
C ASP A 405 18.18 14.79 9.08
N PHE A 406 17.70 13.80 9.84
CA PHE A 406 16.26 13.60 10.02
C PHE A 406 15.60 14.82 10.65
N ASN A 407 16.17 15.35 11.74
CA ASN A 407 15.61 16.50 12.45
C ASN A 407 15.54 17.74 11.55
N ARG A 408 16.57 18.02 10.74
CA ARG A 408 16.58 19.15 9.82
C ARG A 408 15.62 18.96 8.65
N ILE A 409 15.53 17.74 8.09
CA ILE A 409 14.52 17.40 7.07
C ILE A 409 13.11 17.64 7.64
N LEU A 410 12.83 17.13 8.84
CA LEU A 410 11.52 17.25 9.47
C LEU A 410 11.16 18.70 9.78
N GLU A 411 12.10 19.48 10.33
CA GLU A 411 11.92 20.93 10.58
C GLU A 411 11.55 21.66 9.29
N VAL A 412 12.29 21.42 8.20
CA VAL A 412 11.99 22.03 6.90
C VAL A 412 10.62 21.61 6.40
N GLN A 413 10.27 20.32 6.44
CA GLN A 413 8.96 19.86 5.99
C GLN A 413 7.82 20.51 6.78
N GLN A 414 7.93 20.56 8.12
CA GLN A 414 6.94 21.16 9.00
C GLN A 414 6.77 22.66 8.73
N ASN A 415 7.86 23.41 8.61
CA ASN A 415 7.80 24.84 8.27
C ASN A 415 7.13 25.07 6.91
N VAL A 416 7.47 24.27 5.91
CA VAL A 416 6.89 24.37 4.57
C VAL A 416 5.39 24.13 4.60
N VAL A 417 4.89 23.02 5.15
CA VAL A 417 3.44 22.73 5.18
C VAL A 417 2.68 23.70 6.09
N ALA A 418 3.30 24.15 7.18
CA ALA A 418 2.80 25.23 8.02
C ALA A 418 2.84 26.61 7.34
N GLY A 419 3.40 26.69 6.12
CA GLY A 419 3.58 27.92 5.34
C GLY A 419 4.28 29.03 6.10
N ILE A 420 5.22 28.65 6.96
CA ILE A 420 6.14 29.54 7.65
C ILE A 420 7.21 29.92 6.62
N ALA A 421 7.18 31.17 6.16
CA ALA A 421 8.12 31.65 5.16
C ALA A 421 9.46 32.01 5.84
N THR A 422 10.49 31.21 5.61
CA THR A 422 11.87 31.57 5.96
C THR A 422 12.77 31.44 4.72
N ASN A 423 14.04 31.85 4.85
CA ASN A 423 15.06 31.57 3.82
C ASN A 423 15.86 30.30 4.16
N LYS A 424 15.60 29.66 5.30
CA LYS A 424 16.38 28.51 5.79
C LYS A 424 16.09 27.24 5.01
N GLU A 425 14.86 27.07 4.52
CA GLU A 425 14.45 25.88 3.77
C GLU A 425 15.26 25.72 2.49
N PRO A 426 15.36 26.73 1.59
CA PRO A 426 16.19 26.59 0.40
C PRO A 426 17.69 26.52 0.69
N GLU A 427 18.18 27.19 1.74
CA GLU A 427 19.58 27.08 2.17
C GLU A 427 19.93 25.64 2.59
N TYR A 428 19.03 24.96 3.30
CA TYR A 428 19.25 23.56 3.66
C TYR A 428 19.19 22.61 2.46
N ILE A 429 18.28 22.83 1.51
CA ILE A 429 18.23 22.03 0.28
C ILE A 429 19.55 22.18 -0.51
N GLU A 430 20.08 23.40 -0.60
CA GLU A 430 21.40 23.67 -1.19
C GLU A 430 22.52 22.95 -0.43
N GLU A 431 22.50 22.99 0.91
CA GLU A 431 23.45 22.25 1.74
C GLU A 431 23.42 20.73 1.47
N MET A 432 22.22 20.14 1.32
CA MET A 432 22.08 18.72 0.99
C MET A 432 22.71 18.38 -0.37
N ILE A 433 22.54 19.24 -1.38
CA ILE A 433 23.15 19.07 -2.70
C ILE A 433 24.68 19.17 -2.59
N ASN A 434 25.19 20.18 -1.88
CA ASN A 434 26.62 20.38 -1.69
C ASN A 434 27.30 19.22 -0.94
N LYS A 435 26.57 18.54 -0.04
CA LYS A 435 27.02 17.32 0.65
C LYS A 435 26.85 16.04 -0.18
N GLN A 436 26.34 16.14 -1.41
CA GLN A 436 26.00 15.00 -2.27
C GLN A 436 25.08 13.99 -1.57
N ALA A 437 24.11 14.48 -0.78
CA ALA A 437 23.08 13.63 -0.19
C ALA A 437 22.33 12.86 -1.28
N LYS A 438 21.73 11.72 -0.95
CA LYS A 438 20.95 10.91 -1.91
C LYS A 438 19.93 11.79 -2.65
N LEU A 439 19.84 11.62 -3.97
CA LEU A 439 19.02 12.48 -4.83
C LEU A 439 17.54 12.47 -4.46
N VAL A 440 16.97 11.30 -4.14
CA VAL A 440 15.52 11.17 -3.85
C VAL A 440 15.08 12.05 -2.66
N PRO A 441 15.72 12.00 -1.47
CA PRO A 441 15.43 12.95 -0.38
C PRO A 441 15.52 14.44 -0.77
N VAL A 442 16.53 14.83 -1.57
CA VAL A 442 16.67 16.20 -2.06
C VAL A 442 15.48 16.59 -2.94
N LEU A 443 15.13 15.74 -3.91
CA LEU A 443 14.00 15.96 -4.80
C LEU A 443 12.67 15.99 -4.04
N ARG A 444 12.48 15.12 -3.03
CA ARG A 444 11.29 15.12 -2.17
C ARG A 444 11.09 16.49 -1.51
N LEU A 445 12.13 17.03 -0.86
CA LEU A 445 12.07 18.32 -0.19
C LEU A 445 11.83 19.48 -1.17
N LEU A 446 12.54 19.45 -2.30
CA LEU A 446 12.41 20.48 -3.33
C LEU A 446 11.01 20.47 -3.98
N CYS A 447 10.43 19.30 -4.19
CA CYS A 447 9.06 19.15 -4.69
C CYS A 447 8.04 19.62 -3.66
N LEU A 448 8.20 19.26 -2.39
CA LEU A 448 7.32 19.72 -1.32
C LEU A 448 7.33 21.26 -1.24
N TYR A 449 8.52 21.84 -1.26
CA TYR A 449 8.72 23.30 -1.25
C TYR A 449 8.06 23.96 -2.48
N SER A 450 8.21 23.39 -3.67
CA SER A 450 7.58 23.90 -4.89
C SER A 450 6.05 23.80 -4.84
N MET A 451 5.50 22.65 -4.45
CA MET A 451 4.06 22.40 -4.41
C MET A 451 3.33 23.32 -3.43
N VAL A 452 3.88 23.51 -2.23
CA VAL A 452 3.27 24.38 -1.21
C VAL A 452 3.36 25.86 -1.58
N ASN A 453 4.38 26.27 -2.34
CA ASN A 453 4.58 27.66 -2.77
C ASN A 453 4.02 27.98 -4.17
N ASN A 454 3.34 27.02 -4.82
CA ASN A 454 2.83 27.16 -6.19
C ASN A 454 3.95 27.49 -7.20
N GLY A 455 5.05 26.74 -7.10
CA GLY A 455 6.27 26.92 -7.88
C GLY A 455 7.36 27.68 -7.13
N LEU A 456 8.58 27.61 -7.65
CA LEU A 456 9.76 28.33 -7.15
C LEU A 456 9.94 29.64 -7.92
N LYS A 457 10.50 30.65 -7.25
CA LYS A 457 10.89 31.90 -7.93
C LYS A 457 11.82 31.58 -9.11
N PRO A 458 11.72 32.24 -10.28
CA PRO A 458 12.47 31.85 -11.48
C PRO A 458 13.99 31.68 -11.27
N LYS A 459 14.63 32.63 -10.56
CA LYS A 459 16.06 32.54 -10.23
C LYS A 459 16.40 31.31 -9.39
N GLN A 460 15.57 31.00 -8.41
CA GLN A 460 15.75 29.86 -7.51
C GLN A 460 15.51 28.54 -8.23
N TYR A 461 14.51 28.48 -9.11
CA TYR A 461 14.28 27.32 -9.97
C TYR A 461 15.50 27.04 -10.85
N ASP A 462 16.00 28.08 -11.54
CA ASP A 462 17.15 27.93 -12.45
C ASP A 462 18.43 27.56 -11.69
N PHE A 463 18.59 28.07 -10.46
CA PHE A 463 19.66 27.68 -9.53
C PHE A 463 19.59 26.18 -9.18
N PHE A 464 18.51 25.70 -8.56
CA PHE A 464 18.44 24.29 -8.15
C PHE A 464 18.49 23.33 -9.34
N ARG A 465 17.91 23.72 -10.49
CA ARG A 465 18.06 22.95 -11.73
C ARG A 465 19.53 22.80 -12.13
N LYS A 466 20.32 23.86 -12.04
CA LYS A 466 21.75 23.83 -12.35
C LYS A 466 22.50 22.94 -11.37
N GLU A 467 22.31 23.17 -10.07
CA GLU A 467 23.04 22.45 -9.01
C GLU A 467 22.74 20.93 -9.04
N ILE A 468 21.50 20.53 -9.33
CA ILE A 468 21.15 19.12 -9.48
C ILE A 468 21.89 18.48 -10.65
N LEU A 469 21.91 19.13 -11.82
CA LEU A 469 22.55 18.58 -13.02
C LEU A 469 24.07 18.51 -12.88
N GLU A 470 24.69 19.53 -12.25
CA GLU A 470 26.13 19.57 -12.03
C GLU A 470 26.59 18.56 -10.95
N THR A 471 25.75 18.29 -9.94
CA THR A 471 26.11 17.42 -8.82
C THR A 471 25.79 15.94 -9.07
N TYR A 472 24.62 15.65 -9.66
CA TYR A 472 24.10 14.29 -9.77
C TYR A 472 24.17 13.70 -11.18
N GLY A 473 24.43 14.53 -12.20
CA GLY A 473 24.54 14.08 -13.59
C GLY A 473 23.48 14.68 -14.51
N PHE A 474 23.85 14.83 -15.79
CA PHE A 474 23.01 15.50 -16.79
C PHE A 474 21.81 14.65 -17.24
N GLU A 475 21.85 13.34 -17.03
CA GLU A 475 20.73 12.42 -17.21
C GLU A 475 19.48 12.85 -16.43
N HIS A 476 19.66 13.54 -15.30
CA HIS A 476 18.58 14.01 -14.47
C HIS A 476 17.84 15.20 -15.09
N ILE A 477 18.23 15.67 -16.28
CA ILE A 477 17.39 16.61 -17.03
C ILE A 477 16.02 16.00 -17.35
N GLN A 478 15.97 14.69 -17.61
CA GLN A 478 14.71 13.98 -17.80
C GLN A 478 13.94 13.83 -16.47
N THR A 479 14.65 13.64 -15.36
CA THR A 479 14.04 13.60 -14.02
C THR A 479 13.35 14.92 -13.69
N LEU A 480 14.06 16.04 -13.89
CA LEU A 480 13.51 17.38 -13.67
C LEU A 480 12.34 17.70 -14.61
N GLU A 481 12.40 17.24 -15.86
CA GLU A 481 11.28 17.38 -16.80
C GLU A 481 10.06 16.55 -16.38
N ASN A 482 10.24 15.33 -15.87
CA ASN A 482 9.16 14.52 -15.32
C ASN A 482 8.48 15.24 -14.15
N LEU A 483 9.26 15.75 -13.19
CA LEU A 483 8.74 16.51 -12.04
C LEU A 483 8.01 17.79 -12.47
N ARG A 484 8.53 18.50 -13.48
CA ARG A 484 7.90 19.69 -14.05
C ARG A 484 6.56 19.38 -14.71
N ARG A 485 6.48 18.31 -15.51
CA ARG A 485 5.25 17.86 -16.17
C ARG A 485 4.15 17.49 -15.17
N LEU A 486 4.53 16.98 -14.01
CA LEU A 486 3.63 16.62 -12.92
C LEU A 486 3.25 17.82 -12.02
N GLY A 487 3.79 19.01 -12.28
CA GLY A 487 3.56 20.19 -11.45
C GLY A 487 4.35 20.18 -10.12
N MET A 488 5.10 19.11 -9.84
CA MET A 488 5.82 18.90 -8.58
C MET A 488 7.03 19.81 -8.42
N LEU A 489 7.68 20.20 -9.52
CA LEU A 489 8.79 21.14 -9.51
C LEU A 489 8.63 22.14 -10.66
N THR A 490 8.11 23.32 -10.37
CA THR A 490 7.76 24.31 -11.41
C THR A 490 8.30 25.71 -11.10
N LYS A 491 8.38 26.56 -12.13
CA LYS A 491 8.55 28.00 -11.97
C LYS A 491 7.22 28.60 -11.50
N GLN A 492 7.28 29.50 -10.53
CA GLN A 492 6.12 30.25 -10.06
C GLN A 492 5.61 31.16 -11.18
N VAL A 493 4.36 30.94 -11.61
CA VAL A 493 3.68 31.75 -12.64
C VAL A 493 2.79 32.82 -12.03
N THR A 494 2.25 32.58 -10.83
CA THR A 494 1.35 33.49 -10.13
C THR A 494 1.73 33.62 -8.66
N THR A 495 1.48 34.79 -8.08
CA THR A 495 1.66 35.04 -6.65
C THR A 495 0.53 34.48 -5.79
N LYS A 496 -0.60 34.09 -6.39
CA LYS A 496 -1.71 33.47 -5.66
C LYS A 496 -1.31 32.07 -5.21
N ASN A 497 -1.20 31.88 -3.89
CA ASN A 497 -0.94 30.59 -3.28
C ASN A 497 -2.26 29.90 -2.89
N THR A 498 -2.66 28.92 -3.71
CA THR A 498 -3.89 28.15 -3.48
C THR A 498 -3.79 27.23 -2.26
N TYR A 499 -2.61 26.65 -1.99
CA TYR A 499 -2.39 25.78 -0.85
C TYR A 499 -2.68 26.50 0.48
N SER A 500 -2.20 27.73 0.64
CA SER A 500 -2.44 28.53 1.86
C SER A 500 -3.94 28.74 2.15
N LEU A 501 -4.74 28.97 1.10
CA LEU A 501 -6.20 29.11 1.21
C LEU A 501 -6.87 27.79 1.61
N VAL A 502 -6.49 26.69 0.97
CA VAL A 502 -7.00 25.34 1.28
C VAL A 502 -6.61 24.93 2.70
N ARG A 503 -5.36 25.14 3.08
CA ARG A 503 -4.81 24.87 4.42
C ARG A 503 -5.65 25.51 5.51
N THR A 504 -6.00 26.78 5.32
CA THR A 504 -6.83 27.53 6.27
C THR A 504 -8.29 27.07 6.24
N ALA A 505 -8.85 26.84 5.05
CA ALA A 505 -10.24 26.46 4.89
C ALA A 505 -10.56 25.06 5.43
N LEU A 506 -9.60 24.14 5.38
CA LEU A 506 -9.74 22.74 5.81
C LEU A 506 -8.96 22.41 7.08
N SER A 507 -8.39 23.41 7.77
CA SER A 507 -7.61 23.22 8.99
C SER A 507 -6.54 22.14 8.83
N LEU A 508 -5.71 22.25 7.79
CA LEU A 508 -4.66 21.26 7.53
C LEU A 508 -3.50 21.33 8.52
N ILE A 509 -3.41 22.38 9.34
CA ILE A 509 -2.42 22.53 10.40
C ILE A 509 -3.15 22.68 11.73
N VAL A 510 -2.71 21.91 12.72
CA VAL A 510 -3.17 21.93 14.11
C VAL A 510 -1.93 22.11 14.97
N ASP A 511 -1.78 23.27 15.61
CA ASP A 511 -0.55 23.61 16.33
C ASP A 511 -0.37 22.79 17.63
N GLU A 512 -1.46 22.50 18.34
CA GLU A 512 -1.46 21.73 19.58
C GLU A 512 -2.03 20.33 19.36
N VAL A 513 -1.17 19.40 18.95
CA VAL A 513 -1.51 17.98 18.83
C VAL A 513 -1.17 17.26 20.15
N ASN A 514 -2.08 16.42 20.62
CA ASN A 514 -1.81 15.48 21.69
C ASN A 514 -1.59 14.09 21.09
N GLU A 515 -0.35 13.62 20.97
CA GLU A 515 -0.06 12.31 20.39
C GLU A 515 -0.49 11.14 21.28
N HIS A 516 -0.66 11.36 22.59
CA HIS A 516 -1.07 10.31 23.53
C HIS A 516 -2.58 10.06 23.49
N ALA A 517 -3.36 11.10 23.24
CA ALA A 517 -4.81 11.05 23.12
C ALA A 517 -5.23 11.95 21.94
N PRO A 518 -4.99 11.51 20.69
CA PRO A 518 -5.25 12.34 19.52
C PRO A 518 -6.74 12.63 19.39
N ASN A 519 -7.05 13.87 19.03
CA ASN A 519 -8.40 14.38 18.80
C ASN A 519 -8.64 14.82 17.35
N ASP A 520 -7.61 14.78 16.51
CA ASP A 520 -7.67 15.11 15.09
C ASP A 520 -6.71 14.20 14.31
N ILE A 521 -7.02 13.97 13.03
CA ILE A 521 -6.18 13.18 12.11
C ILE A 521 -4.77 13.75 11.91
N SER A 522 -4.52 15.01 12.27
CA SER A 522 -3.19 15.64 12.20
C SER A 522 -2.10 14.96 13.02
N TYR A 523 -2.48 14.08 13.96
CA TYR A 523 -1.52 13.33 14.78
C TYR A 523 -0.58 12.44 13.97
N VAL A 524 -0.99 11.99 12.78
CA VAL A 524 -0.17 11.10 11.92
C VAL A 524 1.06 11.80 11.32
N TYR A 525 1.08 13.14 11.34
CA TYR A 525 2.22 13.98 10.96
C TYR A 525 2.54 15.06 12.01
N SER A 526 2.16 14.83 13.28
CA SER A 526 2.42 15.75 14.40
C SER A 526 2.07 17.22 14.11
N GLY A 527 0.91 17.45 13.49
CA GLY A 527 0.39 18.80 13.24
C GLY A 527 -0.20 19.00 11.85
N TYR A 528 0.28 18.26 10.84
CA TYR A 528 -0.30 18.29 9.50
C TYR A 528 -1.38 17.21 9.32
N ALA A 529 -2.58 17.62 8.91
CA ALA A 529 -3.64 16.70 8.53
C ALA A 529 -3.60 16.42 7.02
N PRO A 530 -3.55 15.14 6.60
CA PRO A 530 -3.59 14.77 5.18
C PRO A 530 -4.80 15.38 4.48
N LEU A 531 -4.57 16.20 3.44
CA LEU A 531 -5.64 16.82 2.68
C LEU A 531 -6.60 15.77 2.10
N SER A 532 -6.06 14.67 1.58
CA SER A 532 -6.83 13.53 1.06
C SER A 532 -7.84 12.99 2.08
N VAL A 533 -7.42 12.73 3.32
CA VAL A 533 -8.29 12.21 4.39
C VAL A 533 -9.22 13.32 4.92
N ARG A 534 -8.78 14.58 4.91
CA ARG A 534 -9.63 15.73 5.22
C ARG A 534 -10.78 15.89 4.22
N LEU A 535 -10.57 15.54 2.95
CA LEU A 535 -11.64 15.48 1.95
C LEU A 535 -12.64 14.36 2.23
N VAL A 536 -12.16 13.18 2.68
CA VAL A 536 -13.04 12.10 3.16
C VAL A 536 -13.87 12.59 4.34
N GLN A 537 -13.23 13.27 5.31
CA GLN A 537 -13.90 13.87 6.47
C GLN A 537 -15.02 14.85 6.06
N CYS A 538 -14.80 15.67 5.02
CA CYS A 538 -15.81 16.60 4.49
C CYS A 538 -17.09 15.90 4.00
N VAL A 539 -16.97 14.66 3.51
CA VAL A 539 -18.11 13.86 3.05
C VAL A 539 -18.89 13.24 4.21
N VAL A 540 -18.17 12.76 5.23
CA VAL A 540 -18.74 11.86 6.26
C VAL A 540 -19.13 12.54 7.57
N GLN A 541 -18.46 13.62 7.98
CA GLN A 541 -18.65 14.27 9.29
C GLN A 541 -19.42 15.60 9.24
N GLN A 542 -20.29 15.76 8.24
CA GLN A 542 -21.07 16.99 8.06
C GLN A 542 -21.93 17.32 9.29
N GLY A 543 -21.82 18.56 9.77
CA GLY A 543 -22.62 19.09 10.89
C GLY A 543 -21.99 18.97 12.28
N LYS A 544 -20.84 18.28 12.43
CA LYS A 544 -20.10 18.20 13.71
C LYS A 544 -19.19 19.41 14.01
N GLY A 545 -19.31 20.51 13.25
CA GLY A 545 -18.46 21.71 13.37
C GLY A 545 -17.39 21.78 12.26
N LYS A 546 -16.53 22.81 12.29
CA LYS A 546 -15.39 22.90 11.36
C LYS A 546 -14.42 21.72 11.63
N PRO A 547 -13.85 21.08 10.59
CA PRO A 547 -12.75 20.14 10.76
C PRO A 547 -11.61 20.79 11.54
N GLY A 548 -11.07 20.12 12.56
CA GLY A 548 -9.97 20.64 13.40
C GLY A 548 -10.36 21.67 14.46
N ALA A 549 -11.65 22.01 14.64
CA ALA A 549 -12.06 22.82 15.79
C ALA A 549 -12.12 21.94 17.04
N ALA A 550 -11.15 22.11 17.95
CA ALA A 550 -11.23 21.56 19.30
C ALA A 550 -12.59 21.88 19.91
N GLY A 551 -13.29 20.86 20.42
CA GLY A 551 -14.58 21.00 21.08
C GLY A 551 -14.48 21.90 22.32
N GLY A 552 -14.68 23.20 22.13
CA GLY A 552 -14.99 24.13 23.21
C GLY A 552 -16.47 23.97 23.60
N PRO A 553 -16.80 23.81 24.90
CA PRO A 553 -18.19 23.75 25.34
C PRO A 553 -18.80 25.14 25.22
N GLY A 554 -19.54 25.44 24.14
CA GLY A 554 -20.25 26.72 24.06
C GLY A 554 -20.83 27.16 22.71
N GLY A 555 -20.49 26.53 21.60
CA GLY A 555 -21.09 26.88 20.31
C GLY A 555 -22.47 26.24 20.13
N LYS A 556 -23.55 26.97 20.42
CA LYS A 556 -24.91 26.56 20.01
C LYS A 556 -24.98 26.48 18.48
N SER A 557 -24.72 25.30 17.90
CA SER A 557 -25.16 25.00 16.54
C SER A 557 -26.65 24.70 16.60
N THR A 558 -27.42 25.48 15.86
CA THR A 558 -28.83 25.20 15.64
C THR A 558 -28.95 23.84 14.98
N ALA A 559 -29.58 22.90 15.68
CA ALA A 559 -29.95 21.59 15.17
C ALA A 559 -31.03 21.75 14.08
N GLY A 560 -30.60 22.21 12.90
CA GLY A 560 -31.33 22.12 11.66
C GLY A 560 -31.04 20.76 11.04
N SER A 561 -31.94 19.81 11.27
CA SER A 561 -32.00 18.55 10.55
C SER A 561 -32.08 18.82 9.04
N SER A 562 -30.94 18.77 8.34
CA SER A 562 -30.93 18.64 6.90
C SER A 562 -30.10 17.42 6.54
N ALA A 563 -30.78 16.39 6.03
CA ALA A 563 -30.21 15.19 5.45
C ALA A 563 -29.52 15.52 4.11
N GLY A 564 -28.55 16.43 4.14
CA GLY A 564 -27.83 16.90 2.97
C GLY A 564 -26.45 16.28 2.88
N GLY A 565 -26.33 14.96 2.70
CA GLY A 565 -25.01 14.33 2.56
C GLY A 565 -24.27 14.79 1.30
N GLY A 566 -22.95 14.55 1.22
CA GLY A 566 -22.16 14.70 -0.02
C GLY A 566 -20.99 15.67 0.12
N TRP A 567 -20.84 16.60 -0.82
CA TRP A 567 -19.82 17.67 -0.77
C TRP A 567 -20.36 19.01 -0.22
N LYS A 568 -21.60 19.01 0.28
CA LYS A 568 -22.32 20.23 0.68
C LYS A 568 -21.57 21.01 1.76
N GLY A 569 -21.37 22.30 1.55
CA GLY A 569 -20.67 23.20 2.46
C GLY A 569 -19.18 23.36 2.19
N PHE A 570 -18.60 22.54 1.30
CA PHE A 570 -17.17 22.57 0.95
C PHE A 570 -16.92 22.91 -0.54
N GLU A 571 -17.95 23.27 -1.31
CA GLU A 571 -17.88 23.47 -2.76
C GLU A 571 -16.83 24.54 -3.15
N ASN A 572 -16.71 25.60 -2.36
CA ASN A 572 -15.76 26.68 -2.64
C ASN A 572 -14.30 26.22 -2.52
N VAL A 573 -13.98 25.42 -1.50
CA VAL A 573 -12.61 24.89 -1.33
C VAL A 573 -12.31 23.79 -2.34
N LEU A 574 -13.31 22.97 -2.68
CA LEU A 574 -13.17 21.94 -3.70
C LEU A 574 -12.89 22.52 -5.10
N ARG A 575 -13.42 23.70 -5.44
CA ARG A 575 -13.11 24.41 -6.70
C ARG A 575 -11.66 24.91 -6.78
N MET A 576 -10.96 25.04 -5.65
CA MET A 576 -9.55 25.44 -5.61
C MET A 576 -8.59 24.27 -5.84
N LEU A 577 -9.05 23.05 -5.60
CA LEU A 577 -8.26 21.83 -5.77
C LEU A 577 -8.36 21.30 -7.21
N PRO A 578 -7.32 20.63 -7.73
CA PRO A 578 -7.31 20.14 -9.11
C PRO A 578 -8.37 19.06 -9.34
N GLY A 579 -8.77 18.92 -10.61
CA GLY A 579 -9.72 17.92 -11.08
C GLY A 579 -11.18 18.14 -10.67
N ARG A 580 -12.07 17.34 -11.26
CA ARG A 580 -13.52 17.44 -11.06
C ARG A 580 -13.96 17.00 -9.67
N THR A 581 -15.06 17.56 -9.19
CA THR A 581 -15.82 17.07 -8.03
C THR A 581 -17.12 16.48 -8.53
N PHE A 582 -17.50 15.30 -8.03
CA PHE A 582 -18.75 14.64 -8.44
C PHE A 582 -19.40 13.87 -7.30
N ASP A 583 -20.68 13.56 -7.50
CA ASP A 583 -21.58 12.93 -6.55
C ASP A 583 -22.71 12.24 -7.32
N GLU A 584 -22.49 10.98 -7.68
CA GLU A 584 -23.38 10.15 -8.49
C GLU A 584 -24.22 9.25 -7.59
N THR A 585 -25.53 9.20 -7.85
CA THR A 585 -26.44 8.28 -7.16
C THR A 585 -26.79 7.13 -8.09
N GLN A 586 -26.52 5.91 -7.67
CA GLN A 586 -26.95 4.74 -8.42
C GLN A 586 -28.38 4.35 -8.05
N ARG A 587 -29.18 4.01 -9.06
CA ARG A 587 -30.56 3.52 -8.92
C ARG A 587 -30.71 2.20 -9.67
N VAL A 588 -31.76 1.45 -9.33
CA VAL A 588 -32.23 0.28 -10.10
C VAL A 588 -33.56 0.72 -10.72
N ASP A 589 -33.66 0.81 -12.05
CA ASP A 589 -34.93 1.10 -12.75
C ASP A 589 -35.91 -0.08 -12.53
N ASP A 590 -37.24 0.02 -12.38
CA ASP A 590 -38.19 1.13 -12.30
C ASP A 590 -39.38 0.64 -11.44
N GLY A 591 -39.90 1.47 -10.52
CA GLY A 591 -41.14 1.16 -9.80
C GLY A 591 -41.02 0.71 -8.34
N GLN A 592 -40.22 1.41 -7.53
CA GLN A 592 -40.55 1.88 -6.18
C GLN A 592 -39.23 2.27 -5.48
N PRO A 593 -39.19 3.39 -4.75
CA PRO A 593 -38.15 3.58 -3.74
C PRO A 593 -38.40 2.52 -2.67
N ARG A 594 -37.83 1.33 -2.82
CA ARG A 594 -37.66 0.43 -1.68
C ARG A 594 -36.72 1.17 -0.75
N SER A 595 -37.32 1.88 0.21
CA SER A 595 -36.67 2.40 1.40
C SER A 595 -35.58 1.40 1.75
N SER A 596 -34.31 1.82 1.76
CA SER A 596 -33.30 1.03 2.43
C SER A 596 -33.90 0.68 3.78
N LYS A 597 -34.04 -0.62 4.08
CA LYS A 597 -34.36 -1.00 5.45
C LYS A 597 -33.23 -0.38 6.25
N LYS A 598 -33.52 0.65 7.04
CA LYS A 598 -32.54 1.20 7.98
C LYS A 598 -31.99 -0.01 8.72
N MET A 599 -30.70 -0.31 8.54
CA MET A 599 -30.02 -1.30 9.34
C MET A 599 -30.15 -0.84 10.77
N ASN A 600 -31.05 -1.46 11.52
CA ASN A 600 -31.15 -1.21 12.94
C ASN A 600 -29.90 -1.84 13.58
N GLY A 601 -28.91 -1.01 13.90
CA GLY A 601 -27.81 -1.33 14.80
C GLY A 601 -26.48 -1.77 14.20
N GLN A 602 -26.31 -1.80 12.87
CA GLN A 602 -24.99 -2.07 12.24
C GLN A 602 -24.35 -0.79 11.67
N PRO A 603 -23.01 -0.67 11.72
CA PRO A 603 -22.28 0.49 11.18
C PRO A 603 -22.52 0.64 9.68
N LYS A 604 -22.56 1.89 9.21
CA LYS A 604 -22.52 2.18 7.77
C LYS A 604 -21.10 2.01 7.26
N ILE A 605 -20.91 1.34 6.13
CA ILE A 605 -19.56 1.13 5.59
C ILE A 605 -19.35 2.03 4.37
N SER A 606 -18.32 2.87 4.41
CA SER A 606 -17.87 3.62 3.22
C SER A 606 -16.60 3.00 2.66
N LEU A 607 -16.58 2.76 1.34
CA LEU A 607 -15.35 2.45 0.63
C LEU A 607 -14.60 3.76 0.34
N VAL A 608 -13.32 3.85 0.70
CA VAL A 608 -12.46 4.98 0.33
C VAL A 608 -11.42 4.47 -0.66
N PHE A 609 -11.54 4.87 -1.93
CA PHE A 609 -10.62 4.44 -2.98
C PHE A 609 -9.59 5.54 -3.29
N PHE A 610 -8.33 5.29 -2.95
CA PHE A 610 -7.20 6.13 -3.35
C PHE A 610 -6.67 5.69 -4.72
N LEU A 611 -7.01 6.45 -5.76
CA LEU A 611 -6.57 6.18 -7.13
C LEU A 611 -5.21 6.85 -7.35
N GLY A 612 -4.19 6.07 -7.69
CA GLY A 612 -2.81 6.56 -7.80
C GLY A 612 -1.96 6.33 -6.55
N GLY A 613 -2.52 5.69 -5.53
CA GLY A 613 -1.82 5.19 -4.35
C GLY A 613 -2.11 5.94 -3.05
N CYS A 614 -1.94 5.24 -1.92
CA CYS A 614 -2.08 5.80 -0.57
C CYS A 614 -0.87 5.48 0.32
N THR A 615 -0.70 6.28 1.36
CA THR A 615 0.31 6.09 2.41
C THR A 615 -0.27 5.35 3.63
N PHE A 616 0.61 4.77 4.47
CA PHE A 616 0.18 4.19 5.75
C PHE A 616 -0.41 5.23 6.69
N THR A 617 0.10 6.46 6.68
CA THR A 617 -0.49 7.58 7.44
C THR A 617 -1.90 7.96 6.99
N GLU A 618 -2.22 7.87 5.70
CA GLU A 618 -3.60 8.04 5.20
C GLU A 618 -4.52 6.90 5.66
N ILE A 619 -3.98 5.68 5.74
CA ILE A 619 -4.68 4.52 6.33
C ILE A 619 -4.94 4.76 7.82
N SER A 620 -3.92 5.07 8.62
CA SER A 620 -4.05 5.34 10.07
C SER A 620 -4.99 6.51 10.38
N ALA A 621 -4.96 7.57 9.57
CA ALA A 621 -5.89 8.69 9.71
C ALA A 621 -7.33 8.29 9.37
N THR A 622 -7.53 7.43 8.37
CA THR A 622 -8.87 6.92 8.01
C THR A 622 -9.42 5.98 9.10
N ARG A 623 -8.59 5.11 9.68
CA ARG A 623 -8.92 4.30 10.86
C ARG A 623 -9.27 5.16 12.06
N PHE A 624 -8.53 6.24 12.29
CA PHE A 624 -8.86 7.22 13.32
C PHE A 624 -10.22 7.90 13.06
N LEU A 625 -10.57 8.23 11.82
CA LEU A 625 -11.92 8.74 11.51
C LEU A 625 -13.01 7.72 11.85
N ALA A 626 -12.77 6.41 11.62
CA ALA A 626 -13.72 5.35 12.00
C ALA A 626 -13.97 5.36 13.52
N SER A 627 -12.90 5.45 14.32
CA SER A 627 -13.02 5.44 15.79
C SER A 627 -13.82 6.64 16.33
N GLN A 628 -13.71 7.81 15.68
CA GLN A 628 -14.49 9.01 16.01
C GLN A 628 -15.98 8.91 15.67
N GLU A 629 -16.37 7.96 14.81
CA GLU A 629 -17.78 7.70 14.50
C GLU A 629 -18.47 6.79 15.54
N GLY A 630 -17.73 6.30 16.56
CA GLY A 630 -18.30 5.59 17.70
C GLY A 630 -19.11 4.36 17.31
N GLY A 631 -18.68 3.65 16.26
CA GLY A 631 -19.36 2.46 15.72
C GLY A 631 -20.60 2.76 14.85
N MET A 632 -20.86 4.04 14.50
CA MET A 632 -21.92 4.37 13.53
C MET A 632 -21.48 4.21 12.07
N ARG A 633 -20.18 4.31 11.81
CA ARG A 633 -19.59 4.22 10.48
C ARG A 633 -18.19 3.63 10.55
N ASP A 634 -17.92 2.71 9.64
CA ASP A 634 -16.61 2.14 9.38
C ASP A 634 -16.15 2.46 7.95
N PHE A 635 -14.86 2.28 7.70
CA PHE A 635 -14.23 2.48 6.40
C PHE A 635 -13.55 1.20 5.94
N VAL A 636 -13.64 0.91 4.64
CA VAL A 636 -12.75 -0.03 3.97
C VAL A 636 -11.99 0.74 2.92
N ILE A 637 -10.67 0.70 3.01
CA ILE A 637 -9.75 1.43 2.16
C ILE A 637 -9.42 0.57 0.96
N CYS A 638 -9.58 1.12 -0.24
CA CYS A 638 -9.14 0.52 -1.49
C CYS A 638 -8.03 1.41 -2.09
N THR A 639 -7.04 0.81 -2.72
CA THR A 639 -5.99 1.57 -3.40
C THR A 639 -5.46 0.85 -4.63
N THR A 640 -4.88 1.59 -5.57
CA THR A 640 -4.11 0.97 -6.66
C THR A 640 -2.76 0.42 -6.20
N GLN A 641 -2.14 1.07 -5.22
CA GLN A 641 -0.85 0.68 -4.64
C GLN A 641 -0.65 1.35 -3.27
N ILE A 642 0.18 0.77 -2.42
CA ILE A 642 0.76 1.48 -1.28
C ILE A 642 2.00 2.24 -1.76
N LEU A 643 2.18 3.47 -1.31
CA LEU A 643 3.35 4.29 -1.65
C LEU A 643 3.78 5.18 -0.48
N ASN A 644 5.01 5.69 -0.57
CA ASN A 644 5.53 6.77 0.27
C ASN A 644 6.30 7.77 -0.60
N GLY A 645 6.87 8.80 0.03
CA GLY A 645 7.58 9.84 -0.71
C GLY A 645 8.83 9.34 -1.45
N ASN A 646 9.51 8.31 -0.91
CA ASN A 646 10.66 7.71 -1.59
C ASN A 646 10.21 6.97 -2.85
N THR A 647 9.23 6.07 -2.74
CA THR A 647 8.78 5.27 -3.89
C THR A 647 8.09 6.14 -4.95
N LEU A 648 7.35 7.18 -4.52
CA LEU A 648 6.71 8.14 -5.43
C LEU A 648 7.75 8.91 -6.24
N VAL A 649 8.80 9.43 -5.60
CA VAL A 649 9.83 10.19 -6.30
C VAL A 649 10.78 9.29 -7.09
N ASP A 650 11.17 8.12 -6.58
CA ASP A 650 12.03 7.16 -7.30
C ASP A 650 11.40 6.71 -8.62
N ALA A 651 10.07 6.54 -8.66
CA ALA A 651 9.34 6.21 -9.88
C ALA A 651 9.46 7.29 -10.98
N LEU A 652 9.85 8.51 -10.62
CA LEU A 652 10.02 9.65 -11.53
C LEU A 652 11.48 9.92 -11.91
N VAL A 653 12.42 9.31 -11.19
CA VAL A 653 13.85 9.43 -11.46
C VAL A 653 14.18 8.63 -12.72
N GLN A 654 14.90 9.28 -13.63
CA GLN A 654 15.44 8.63 -14.81
C GLN A 654 16.49 7.61 -14.37
N LYS A 655 16.22 6.34 -14.65
CA LYS A 655 17.19 5.26 -14.44
C LYS A 655 18.08 5.21 -15.69
N VAL A 656 19.37 5.45 -15.51
CA VAL A 656 20.37 5.26 -16.58
C VAL A 656 20.89 3.83 -16.42
N PRO A 657 20.78 2.97 -17.46
CA PRO A 657 21.46 1.69 -17.45
C PRO A 657 22.96 1.95 -17.27
N ASP A 658 23.59 1.29 -16.30
CA ASP A 658 25.02 1.43 -16.10
C ASP A 658 25.76 0.96 -17.37
N LEU A 659 26.23 1.92 -18.16
CA LEU A 659 26.90 1.67 -19.44
C LEU A 659 28.19 0.86 -19.25
N HIS A 660 28.72 0.79 -18.03
CA HIS A 660 29.92 0.03 -17.68
C HIS A 660 29.64 -1.38 -17.14
N ALA A 661 28.40 -1.69 -16.75
CA ALA A 661 28.05 -3.04 -16.30
C ALA A 661 27.93 -4.06 -17.45
N SER A 662 27.99 -3.59 -18.70
CA SER A 662 27.87 -4.41 -19.92
C SER A 662 29.19 -4.55 -20.69
N ALA A 663 30.33 -4.14 -20.10
CA ALA A 663 31.66 -4.20 -20.73
C ALA A 663 32.52 -5.35 -20.19
#